data_AF-A0A6B3M6Q4-F1
#
_entry.id   AF-A0A6B3M6Q4-F1
#
_cell.length_a   1.000
_cell.length_b   1.000
_cell.length_c   1.000
_cell.angle_alpha   90.00
_cell.angle_beta   90.00
_cell.angle_gamma   90.00
#
_symmetry.space_group_name_H-M   'P 1'
#
loop_
_entity.id
_entity.type
_entity.pdbx_description
1 polymer ?
#
loop_
_entity_poly.entity_id
_entity_poly.type
_entity_poly.pdbx_seq_one_letter_code
_entity_poly.pdbx_strand_id
1 'polypeptide(L)'
;MDEIALILDSDTQLVTVNDPSPTISVQWDQAVQKAVINTAPGPTIASRAYSMVHTAMYDAWAAYESIPVSTQLGDELQRPESENTQANKEQAMSYAAYRVLVNLFPSEETIFNELMAQLGLDPNNTTTDTTTPAGIGNVFAAALLEFRHNDGSNQLGDDPNGNGSVYSDISSYEPVNDPGNPAFIELWTPELVPIDAQPGQEDRIQSFLTPHWGDVISFSLESGDEFRPEAPEPFLLVDGEVNLQAGTITLAEDGSVVNISQEIIGTIINPEFIAQAEEVVEISANLTDEQKLIAEFWEDPGGTSFPPGTWMTFGEFVSARDDHTLDEDVQMFFALGNAVFDAGIATWEAKRFYNYTRPVRLIRELGKLGLIGEFNQSLGGYAIQAWAGPGLGTQTILATDFLTYQTPGGDPSPPFAEYVSGHSTFSSAGAEVLRLFTDSDEFGASVTFEPGESRFEPGVTPQQTVTLDWETFSEAGDEGGVSRLYGGIHFEDGDINGRFLGQEVGLSVFEQAQFYLTGGDINPVLDTANNGIFSLDGVVATNLLFKINSIESDQVNEIGVFTVDDQNGNIGNLAPDSDGYLAAALGRSQTIFSAIANSPNGFNYSEINRVIGGFEPDTNLAFYLVANGTKEQVLADLSATEETNLDVFFSTSSNIEISDLDEDGFNLAWEDEVGGNQFNDLVVNVDNTVESVTLGTELQENGQGELIDLRDEVGSLAVSVSVYREAAFDNLVGLYRVADENGAVVDPDTDELINPTSENRQRYIEAALANRVEGLDMSVSNQETIVFEDELLGGSIYAPFIIADGNLDNLEDDFENVYLPFLSVNSDQVDHIRILGANIFGFEDLAGGGDQDFNDMILEVKFV
;
A
#
# COMPACT_ATOMS: atom_id res chain seq x y z
N MET A 1 -37.35 5.02 12.57
CA MET A 1 -36.21 4.12 12.45
C MET A 1 -35.08 4.99 12.92
N ASP A 2 -34.44 4.60 14.01
CA ASP A 2 -33.29 5.34 14.49
C ASP A 2 -32.21 5.24 13.40
N GLU A 3 -31.48 6.33 13.19
CA GLU A 3 -30.47 6.45 12.13
C GLU A 3 -29.27 5.55 12.49
N ILE A 4 -28.75 4.79 11.52
CA ILE A 4 -27.52 4.01 11.67
C ILE A 4 -26.39 5.04 11.77
N ALA A 5 -25.68 5.04 12.89
CA ALA A 5 -24.65 6.03 13.19
C ALA A 5 -23.66 5.46 14.18
N LEU A 6 -22.42 5.95 14.13
CA LEU A 6 -21.46 5.79 15.20
C LEU A 6 -21.91 6.62 16.41
N ILE A 7 -21.84 6.03 17.60
CA ILE A 7 -22.13 6.66 18.87
C ILE A 7 -20.85 6.71 19.67
N LEU A 8 -20.36 7.92 19.93
CA LEU A 8 -19.25 8.18 20.83
C LEU A 8 -19.76 8.39 22.25
N ASP A 9 -19.23 7.64 23.20
CA ASP A 9 -19.35 7.95 24.62
C ASP A 9 -18.26 8.96 25.02
N SER A 10 -18.64 10.21 25.27
CA SER A 10 -17.68 11.30 25.53
C SER A 10 -16.80 11.08 26.78
N ASP A 11 -17.27 10.32 27.76
CA ASP A 11 -16.54 10.09 29.01
C ASP A 11 -15.46 9.00 28.84
N THR A 12 -15.78 7.96 28.07
CA THR A 12 -14.92 6.78 27.87
C THR A 12 -14.20 6.77 26.53
N GLN A 13 -14.64 7.61 25.59
CA GLN A 13 -14.24 7.62 24.17
C GLN A 13 -14.54 6.32 23.43
N LEU A 14 -15.40 5.44 23.99
CA LEU A 14 -15.82 4.23 23.30
C LEU A 14 -16.77 4.58 22.16
N VAL A 15 -16.49 4.03 20.99
CA VAL A 15 -17.37 4.07 19.83
C VAL A 15 -18.21 2.82 19.78
N THR A 16 -19.49 2.95 19.46
CA THR A 16 -20.43 1.84 19.26
C THR A 16 -21.34 2.12 18.08
N VAL A 17 -21.99 1.09 17.55
CA VAL A 17 -22.93 1.22 16.43
C VAL A 17 -24.36 1.09 16.91
N ASN A 18 -25.24 1.98 16.43
CA ASN A 18 -26.67 1.86 16.67
C ASN A 18 -27.33 0.86 15.70
N ASP A 19 -27.18 -0.43 15.96
CA ASP A 19 -27.81 -1.50 15.19
C ASP A 19 -28.90 -2.24 16.00
N PRO A 20 -30.18 -2.19 15.58
CA PRO A 20 -31.26 -2.90 16.26
C PRO A 20 -31.29 -4.41 16.02
N SER A 21 -30.52 -4.96 15.07
CA SER A 21 -30.57 -6.38 14.69
C SER A 21 -29.21 -6.95 14.23
N PRO A 22 -28.17 -6.89 15.08
CA PRO A 22 -26.83 -7.35 14.73
C PRO A 22 -26.76 -8.84 14.45
N THR A 23 -25.93 -9.22 13.47
CA THR A 23 -25.62 -10.62 13.17
C THR A 23 -24.87 -11.29 14.33
N ILE A 24 -24.67 -12.61 14.23
CA ILE A 24 -23.92 -13.34 15.27
C ILE A 24 -22.44 -12.91 15.30
N SER A 25 -21.87 -12.54 14.16
CA SER A 25 -20.48 -12.07 14.05
C SER A 25 -20.30 -10.78 14.83
N VAL A 26 -21.20 -9.80 14.63
CA VAL A 26 -21.23 -8.53 15.38
C VAL A 26 -21.42 -8.78 16.87
N GLN A 27 -22.37 -9.64 17.27
CA GLN A 27 -22.61 -9.92 18.70
C GLN A 27 -21.39 -10.53 19.41
N TRP A 28 -20.64 -11.41 18.74
CA TRP A 28 -19.41 -11.98 19.29
C TRP A 28 -18.22 -11.02 19.22
N ASP A 29 -18.17 -10.12 18.22
CA ASP A 29 -17.19 -9.03 18.16
C ASP A 29 -17.35 -8.09 19.38
N GLN A 30 -18.56 -7.59 19.61
CA GLN A 30 -18.89 -6.76 20.77
C GLN A 30 -18.55 -7.45 22.11
N ALA A 31 -18.71 -8.78 22.17
CA ALA A 31 -18.35 -9.55 23.36
C ALA A 31 -16.83 -9.63 23.59
N VAL A 32 -16.02 -9.82 22.53
CA VAL A 32 -14.55 -9.80 22.65
C VAL A 32 -14.03 -8.39 22.91
N GLN A 33 -14.58 -7.35 22.27
CA GLN A 33 -14.23 -5.96 22.53
C GLN A 33 -14.45 -5.62 24.01
N LYS A 34 -15.57 -6.04 24.61
CA LYS A 34 -15.82 -5.86 26.05
C LYS A 34 -14.79 -6.57 26.94
N ALA A 35 -14.33 -7.76 26.55
CA ALA A 35 -13.28 -8.47 27.28
C ALA A 35 -11.91 -7.76 27.16
N VAL A 36 -11.58 -7.25 25.96
CA VAL A 36 -10.37 -6.45 25.70
C VAL A 36 -10.41 -5.15 26.52
N ILE A 37 -11.53 -4.43 26.52
CA ILE A 37 -11.74 -3.22 27.33
C ILE A 37 -11.51 -3.50 28.81
N ASN A 38 -12.09 -4.59 29.34
CA ASN A 38 -11.99 -4.92 30.77
C ASN A 38 -10.58 -5.35 31.20
N THR A 39 -9.83 -6.02 30.31
CA THR A 39 -8.53 -6.63 30.63
C THR A 39 -7.33 -5.81 30.19
N ALA A 40 -7.55 -4.84 29.29
CA ALA A 40 -6.55 -3.93 28.72
C ALA A 40 -5.22 -4.62 28.32
N PRO A 41 -5.26 -5.67 27.47
CA PRO A 41 -4.09 -6.51 27.22
C PRO A 41 -3.00 -5.85 26.37
N GLY A 42 -3.29 -4.71 25.74
CA GLY A 42 -2.41 -4.04 24.77
C GLY A 42 -2.83 -4.36 23.32
N PRO A 43 -2.39 -3.54 22.35
CA PRO A 43 -2.87 -3.61 20.97
C PRO A 43 -2.51 -4.93 20.27
N THR A 44 -1.33 -5.50 20.55
CA THR A 44 -0.86 -6.77 19.96
C THR A 44 -1.75 -7.94 20.35
N ILE A 45 -1.96 -8.13 21.66
CA ILE A 45 -2.81 -9.21 22.18
C ILE A 45 -4.29 -8.97 21.81
N ALA A 46 -4.74 -7.72 21.77
CA ALA A 46 -6.09 -7.36 21.36
C ALA A 46 -6.34 -7.72 19.88
N SER A 47 -5.46 -7.32 18.95
CA SER A 47 -5.64 -7.62 17.52
C SER A 47 -5.68 -9.13 17.24
N ARG A 48 -4.81 -9.89 17.91
CA ARG A 48 -4.85 -11.37 17.85
C ARG A 48 -6.16 -11.95 18.39
N ALA A 49 -6.75 -11.37 19.42
CA ALA A 49 -8.03 -11.84 19.94
C ALA A 49 -9.17 -11.63 18.93
N TYR A 50 -9.18 -10.50 18.21
CA TYR A 50 -10.13 -10.23 17.12
C TYR A 50 -9.95 -11.22 15.97
N SER A 51 -8.73 -11.43 15.48
CA SER A 51 -8.42 -12.47 14.46
C SER A 51 -8.90 -13.85 14.89
N MET A 52 -8.58 -14.27 16.12
CA MET A 52 -8.86 -15.64 16.56
C MET A 52 -10.36 -15.93 16.69
N VAL A 53 -11.17 -14.99 17.20
CA VAL A 53 -12.61 -15.22 17.33
C VAL A 53 -13.28 -15.28 15.95
N HIS A 54 -12.91 -14.39 15.04
CA HIS A 54 -13.49 -14.34 13.71
C HIS A 54 -13.04 -15.48 12.82
N THR A 55 -11.77 -15.90 12.91
CA THR A 55 -11.28 -17.13 12.28
C THR A 55 -12.02 -18.37 12.79
N ALA A 56 -12.32 -18.45 14.10
CA ALA A 56 -13.07 -19.58 14.64
C ALA A 56 -14.52 -19.62 14.15
N MET A 57 -15.16 -18.45 14.01
CA MET A 57 -16.51 -18.34 13.45
C MET A 57 -16.51 -18.69 11.96
N TYR A 58 -15.54 -18.16 11.20
CA TYR A 58 -15.33 -18.49 9.79
C TYR A 58 -15.16 -19.99 9.58
N ASP A 59 -14.25 -20.65 10.30
CA ASP A 59 -14.01 -22.09 10.19
C ASP A 59 -15.28 -22.91 10.45
N ALA A 60 -16.07 -22.51 11.45
CA ALA A 60 -17.33 -23.17 11.78
C ALA A 60 -18.44 -22.91 10.75
N TRP A 61 -18.45 -21.74 10.11
CA TRP A 61 -19.36 -21.36 9.04
C TRP A 61 -19.04 -22.07 7.73
N ALA A 62 -17.76 -22.11 7.34
CA ALA A 62 -17.27 -22.70 6.09
C ALA A 62 -17.71 -24.16 5.94
N ALA A 63 -17.78 -24.90 7.06
CA ALA A 63 -18.30 -26.26 7.09
C ALA A 63 -19.75 -26.42 6.58
N TYR A 64 -20.53 -25.34 6.44
CA TYR A 64 -21.87 -25.38 5.86
C TYR A 64 -21.92 -24.90 4.40
N GLU A 65 -20.84 -24.32 3.87
CA GLU A 65 -20.77 -23.74 2.53
C GLU A 65 -20.02 -24.58 1.51
N SER A 66 -20.54 -24.77 0.30
CA SER A 66 -20.01 -25.77 -0.64
C SER A 66 -18.64 -25.47 -1.24
N ILE A 67 -18.15 -24.23 -1.11
CA ILE A 67 -16.92 -23.74 -1.74
C ILE A 67 -15.84 -23.43 -0.69
N PRO A 68 -16.10 -22.60 0.34
CA PRO A 68 -15.07 -22.17 1.29
C PRO A 68 -14.45 -23.35 2.03
N VAL A 69 -13.14 -23.23 2.29
CA VAL A 69 -12.38 -24.17 3.12
C VAL A 69 -11.92 -23.52 4.42
N SER A 70 -11.87 -24.32 5.48
CA SER A 70 -11.42 -23.86 6.79
C SER A 70 -9.90 -23.72 6.85
N THR A 71 -9.42 -22.85 7.75
CA THR A 71 -7.99 -22.55 7.90
C THR A 71 -7.15 -23.72 8.42
N GLN A 72 -7.69 -24.51 9.37
CA GLN A 72 -6.93 -25.61 10.01
C GLN A 72 -7.28 -27.01 9.51
N LEU A 73 -8.53 -27.25 9.09
CA LEU A 73 -9.03 -28.60 8.74
C LEU A 73 -9.51 -28.71 7.29
N GLY A 74 -9.33 -27.67 6.46
CA GLY A 74 -9.75 -27.69 5.06
C GLY A 74 -11.24 -27.99 4.88
N ASP A 75 -11.57 -28.91 3.97
CA ASP A 75 -12.94 -29.35 3.66
C ASP A 75 -13.39 -30.61 4.46
N GLU A 76 -12.59 -31.07 5.42
CA GLU A 76 -12.81 -32.37 6.09
C GLU A 76 -14.15 -32.49 6.82
N LEU A 77 -14.70 -31.36 7.29
CA LEU A 77 -15.92 -31.31 8.11
C LEU A 77 -17.15 -30.76 7.35
N GLN A 78 -17.08 -30.70 6.02
CA GLN A 78 -18.16 -30.18 5.19
C GLN A 78 -19.49 -30.89 5.45
N ARG A 79 -20.55 -30.10 5.63
CA ARG A 79 -21.90 -30.56 5.94
C ARG A 79 -22.73 -30.71 4.66
N PRO A 80 -23.69 -31.65 4.62
CA PRO A 80 -24.61 -31.74 3.49
C PRO A 80 -25.39 -30.44 3.29
N GLU A 81 -25.66 -30.06 2.03
CA GLU A 81 -26.44 -28.87 1.67
C GLU A 81 -27.79 -28.77 2.42
N SER A 82 -28.43 -29.91 2.73
CA SER A 82 -29.67 -29.94 3.52
C SER A 82 -29.52 -29.45 4.97
N GLU A 83 -28.30 -29.36 5.47
CA GLU A 83 -27.94 -28.84 6.80
C GLU A 83 -27.43 -27.39 6.74
N ASN A 84 -27.20 -26.82 5.54
CA ASN A 84 -26.89 -25.40 5.36
C ASN A 84 -28.15 -24.57 5.70
N THR A 85 -28.23 -24.17 6.96
CA THR A 85 -29.31 -23.35 7.49
C THR A 85 -28.70 -22.31 8.41
N GLN A 86 -29.24 -21.10 8.41
CA GLN A 86 -28.80 -20.00 9.27
C GLN A 86 -28.70 -20.42 10.74
N ALA A 87 -29.71 -21.15 11.26
CA ALA A 87 -29.70 -21.62 12.65
C ALA A 87 -28.55 -22.58 12.98
N ASN A 88 -28.12 -23.42 12.03
CA ASN A 88 -26.97 -24.29 12.23
C ASN A 88 -25.66 -23.49 12.20
N LYS A 89 -25.50 -22.56 11.24
CA LYS A 89 -24.35 -21.66 11.16
C LYS A 89 -24.19 -20.84 12.44
N GLU A 90 -25.23 -20.12 12.86
CA GLU A 90 -25.24 -19.30 14.08
C GLU A 90 -24.87 -20.13 15.33
N GLN A 91 -25.42 -21.35 15.43
CA GLN A 91 -25.09 -22.24 16.54
C GLN A 91 -23.63 -22.68 16.49
N ALA A 92 -23.12 -23.12 15.35
CA ALA A 92 -21.75 -23.59 15.21
C ALA A 92 -20.73 -22.45 15.48
N MET A 93 -20.92 -21.30 14.85
CA MET A 93 -20.12 -20.09 15.06
C MET A 93 -20.09 -19.70 16.54
N SER A 94 -21.25 -19.70 17.22
CA SER A 94 -21.32 -19.33 18.63
C SER A 94 -20.56 -20.28 19.56
N TYR A 95 -20.61 -21.59 19.30
CA TYR A 95 -19.78 -22.52 20.07
C TYR A 95 -18.29 -22.35 19.77
N ALA A 96 -17.91 -22.04 18.53
CA ALA A 96 -16.52 -21.78 18.18
C ALA A 96 -15.99 -20.53 18.89
N ALA A 97 -16.69 -19.39 18.75
CA ALA A 97 -16.36 -18.14 19.40
C ALA A 97 -16.28 -18.29 20.93
N TYR A 98 -17.28 -18.91 21.57
CA TYR A 98 -17.27 -19.14 23.01
C TYR A 98 -16.02 -19.90 23.48
N ARG A 99 -15.62 -20.97 22.77
CA ARG A 99 -14.48 -21.80 23.18
C ARG A 99 -13.16 -21.07 23.06
N VAL A 100 -12.98 -20.31 21.98
CA VAL A 100 -11.81 -19.45 21.79
C VAL A 100 -11.77 -18.36 22.85
N LEU A 101 -12.84 -17.60 23.03
CA LEU A 101 -12.85 -16.44 23.93
C LEU A 101 -12.71 -16.82 25.41
N VAL A 102 -13.30 -17.94 25.87
CA VAL A 102 -13.06 -18.43 27.24
C VAL A 102 -11.61 -18.89 27.43
N ASN A 103 -10.95 -19.38 26.39
CA ASN A 103 -9.54 -19.73 26.45
C ASN A 103 -8.65 -18.49 26.53
N LEU A 104 -8.95 -17.45 25.75
CA LEU A 104 -8.20 -16.19 25.73
C LEU A 104 -8.43 -15.34 27.00
N PHE A 105 -9.69 -15.24 27.44
CA PHE A 105 -10.12 -14.39 28.55
C PHE A 105 -10.90 -15.18 29.61
N PRO A 106 -10.25 -16.09 30.35
CA PRO A 106 -10.93 -16.90 31.36
C PRO A 106 -11.51 -16.07 32.52
N SER A 107 -11.00 -14.85 32.77
CA SER A 107 -11.60 -13.93 33.75
C SER A 107 -12.94 -13.35 33.30
N GLU A 108 -13.16 -13.29 31.99
CA GLU A 108 -14.33 -12.67 31.36
C GLU A 108 -15.39 -13.70 30.93
N GLU A 109 -15.26 -14.97 31.34
CA GLU A 109 -16.17 -16.08 31.01
C GLU A 109 -17.66 -15.74 31.30
N THR A 110 -17.92 -14.86 32.27
CA THR A 110 -19.29 -14.40 32.57
C THR A 110 -19.94 -13.67 31.39
N ILE A 111 -19.18 -12.83 30.66
CA ILE A 111 -19.67 -12.10 29.48
C ILE A 111 -20.14 -13.09 28.41
N PHE A 112 -19.30 -14.09 28.12
CA PHE A 112 -19.60 -15.08 27.07
C PHE A 112 -20.74 -16.02 27.47
N ASN A 113 -20.84 -16.37 28.76
CA ASN A 113 -21.98 -17.14 29.28
C ASN A 113 -23.30 -16.39 29.17
N GLU A 114 -23.30 -15.07 29.39
CA GLU A 114 -24.48 -14.22 29.21
C GLU A 114 -24.93 -14.21 27.75
N LEU A 115 -24.00 -14.07 26.79
CA LEU A 115 -24.32 -14.13 25.36
C LEU A 115 -24.86 -15.51 24.95
N MET A 116 -24.21 -16.60 25.36
CA MET A 116 -24.73 -17.96 25.13
C MET A 116 -26.15 -18.14 25.66
N ALA A 117 -26.45 -17.61 26.85
CA ALA A 117 -27.78 -17.68 27.43
C ALA A 117 -28.82 -16.86 26.65
N GLN A 118 -28.44 -15.68 26.14
CA GLN A 118 -29.29 -14.85 25.28
C GLN A 118 -29.64 -15.56 23.97
N LEU A 119 -28.67 -16.27 23.40
CA LEU A 119 -28.84 -17.10 22.20
C LEU A 119 -29.55 -18.44 22.46
N GLY A 120 -29.86 -18.76 23.72
CA GLY A 120 -30.50 -20.02 24.11
C GLY A 120 -29.61 -21.26 23.98
N LEU A 121 -28.29 -21.07 24.01
CA LEU A 121 -27.27 -22.12 23.90
C LEU A 121 -26.75 -22.53 25.29
N ASP A 122 -26.36 -23.79 25.45
CA ASP A 122 -25.78 -24.30 26.71
C ASP A 122 -24.24 -24.24 26.63
N PRO A 123 -23.57 -23.34 27.37
CA PRO A 123 -22.12 -23.23 27.35
C PRO A 123 -21.41 -24.53 27.76
N ASN A 124 -22.06 -25.41 28.53
CA ASN A 124 -21.51 -26.69 28.97
C ASN A 124 -21.57 -27.80 27.92
N ASN A 125 -22.15 -27.54 26.74
CA ASN A 125 -22.20 -28.53 25.67
C ASN A 125 -20.85 -28.65 24.95
N THR A 126 -20.01 -29.57 25.43
CA THR A 126 -18.68 -29.87 24.88
C THR A 126 -18.70 -31.09 23.94
N THR A 127 -19.82 -31.36 23.26
CA THR A 127 -19.87 -32.47 22.30
C THR A 127 -18.84 -32.29 21.19
N THR A 128 -18.23 -33.37 20.72
CA THR A 128 -17.36 -33.41 19.54
C THR A 128 -18.00 -34.21 18.40
N ASP A 129 -19.33 -34.43 18.47
CA ASP A 129 -20.10 -35.04 17.39
C ASP A 129 -20.28 -34.03 16.25
N THR A 130 -19.42 -34.13 15.24
CA THR A 130 -19.39 -33.25 14.06
C THR A 130 -20.62 -33.39 13.16
N THR A 131 -21.60 -34.23 13.52
CA THR A 131 -22.93 -34.21 12.90
C THR A 131 -23.89 -33.20 13.53
N THR A 132 -23.44 -32.48 14.57
CA THR A 132 -24.21 -31.43 15.25
C THR A 132 -23.49 -30.09 15.13
N PRO A 133 -24.21 -28.95 15.05
CA PRO A 133 -23.57 -27.63 14.96
C PRO A 133 -22.67 -27.31 16.16
N ALA A 134 -23.09 -27.69 17.37
CA ALA A 134 -22.26 -27.55 18.56
C ALA A 134 -20.96 -28.35 18.47
N GLY A 135 -21.00 -29.56 17.89
CA GLY A 135 -19.81 -30.38 17.69
C GLY A 135 -18.88 -29.81 16.62
N ILE A 136 -19.43 -29.25 15.54
CA ILE A 136 -18.67 -28.51 14.53
C ILE A 136 -17.92 -27.35 15.18
N GLY A 137 -18.63 -26.44 15.85
CA GLY A 137 -18.01 -25.27 16.49
C GLY A 137 -16.94 -25.63 17.52
N ASN A 138 -17.20 -26.64 18.38
CA ASN A 138 -16.24 -27.08 19.39
C ASN A 138 -14.97 -27.70 18.77
N VAL A 139 -15.08 -28.43 17.66
CA VAL A 139 -13.92 -29.08 17.01
C VAL A 139 -13.06 -28.06 16.28
N PHE A 140 -13.65 -27.13 15.54
CA PHE A 140 -12.89 -26.05 14.87
C PHE A 140 -12.16 -25.15 15.88
N ALA A 141 -12.84 -24.73 16.95
CA ALA A 141 -12.18 -23.95 17.99
C ALA A 141 -11.01 -24.71 18.65
N ALA A 142 -11.14 -26.03 18.84
CA ALA A 142 -10.04 -26.84 19.38
C ALA A 142 -8.84 -26.90 18.42
N ALA A 143 -9.08 -27.05 17.11
CA ALA A 143 -8.03 -27.07 16.10
C ALA A 143 -7.31 -25.72 16.01
N LEU A 144 -8.06 -24.61 15.97
CA LEU A 144 -7.48 -23.26 15.95
C LEU A 144 -6.67 -22.97 17.22
N LEU A 145 -7.18 -23.33 18.40
CA LEU A 145 -6.46 -23.14 19.66
C LEU A 145 -5.18 -23.98 19.72
N GLU A 146 -5.21 -25.23 19.24
CA GLU A 146 -4.02 -26.10 19.20
C GLU A 146 -2.91 -25.50 18.33
N PHE A 147 -3.28 -24.96 17.16
CA PHE A 147 -2.35 -24.22 16.31
C PHE A 147 -1.83 -22.95 16.99
N ARG A 148 -2.75 -22.08 17.43
CA ARG A 148 -2.43 -20.75 17.97
C ARG A 148 -1.73 -20.79 19.34
N HIS A 149 -1.81 -21.86 20.13
CA HIS A 149 -0.99 -21.99 21.34
C HIS A 149 0.50 -22.14 21.05
N ASN A 150 0.88 -22.46 19.82
CA ASN A 150 2.27 -22.68 19.40
C ASN A 150 2.74 -21.64 18.37
N ASP A 151 2.03 -20.51 18.24
CA ASP A 151 2.28 -19.50 17.21
C ASP A 151 3.35 -18.47 17.58
N GLY A 152 4.11 -18.67 18.66
CA GLY A 152 5.11 -17.71 19.13
C GLY A 152 4.56 -16.60 20.03
N SER A 153 3.24 -16.44 20.19
CA SER A 153 2.66 -15.40 21.06
C SER A 153 2.96 -15.61 22.56
N ASN A 154 3.32 -16.83 22.96
CA ASN A 154 3.51 -17.24 24.35
C ASN A 154 2.27 -17.01 25.23
N GLN A 155 1.05 -17.14 24.67
CA GLN A 155 -0.20 -16.95 25.40
C GLN A 155 -0.27 -17.72 26.73
N LEU A 156 0.21 -18.96 26.74
CA LEU A 156 0.14 -19.83 27.93
C LEU A 156 1.25 -19.54 28.95
N GLY A 157 2.28 -18.78 28.58
CA GLY A 157 3.43 -18.49 29.42
C GLY A 157 4.32 -19.70 29.67
N ASP A 158 4.24 -20.74 28.85
CA ASP A 158 4.97 -22.01 29.00
C ASP A 158 6.19 -22.13 28.08
N ASP A 159 6.49 -21.12 27.28
CA ASP A 159 7.72 -21.05 26.51
C ASP A 159 8.94 -21.02 27.46
N PRO A 160 9.96 -21.88 27.24
CA PRO A 160 11.14 -21.97 28.11
C PRO A 160 12.03 -20.72 28.13
N ASN A 161 11.92 -19.83 27.13
CA ASN A 161 12.62 -18.55 27.09
C ASN A 161 11.85 -17.44 27.84
N GLY A 162 10.57 -17.67 28.15
CA GLY A 162 9.73 -16.75 28.90
C GLY A 162 9.95 -16.80 30.41
N ASN A 163 9.17 -16.00 31.15
CA ASN A 163 9.26 -15.90 32.62
C ASN A 163 8.20 -16.69 33.38
N GLY A 164 7.37 -17.47 32.67
CA GLY A 164 6.25 -18.24 33.26
C GLY A 164 4.92 -17.48 33.34
N SER A 165 4.88 -16.21 32.90
CA SER A 165 3.66 -15.41 32.85
C SER A 165 3.06 -15.43 31.45
N VAL A 166 1.73 -15.35 31.36
CA VAL A 166 0.99 -15.26 30.08
C VAL A 166 1.56 -14.12 29.22
N TYR A 167 1.80 -14.40 27.94
CA TYR A 167 2.37 -13.47 26.96
C TYR A 167 3.72 -12.84 27.36
N SER A 168 4.46 -13.45 28.30
CA SER A 168 5.78 -12.94 28.68
C SER A 168 6.74 -12.97 27.48
N ASP A 169 7.64 -11.98 27.44
CA ASP A 169 8.67 -11.90 26.38
C ASP A 169 9.51 -13.18 26.29
N ILE A 170 9.74 -13.63 25.05
CA ILE A 170 10.57 -14.78 24.69
C ILE A 170 11.76 -14.40 23.78
N SER A 171 11.86 -13.13 23.39
CA SER A 171 12.87 -12.58 22.47
C SER A 171 14.18 -12.18 23.15
N SER A 172 14.22 -12.15 24.50
CA SER A 172 15.34 -11.63 25.30
C SER A 172 15.67 -10.16 25.06
N TYR A 173 14.66 -9.39 24.63
CA TYR A 173 14.82 -7.96 24.40
C TYR A 173 15.17 -7.24 25.70
N GLU A 174 16.17 -6.37 25.63
CA GLU A 174 16.52 -5.44 26.70
C GLU A 174 16.74 -4.06 26.08
N PRO A 175 16.15 -2.99 26.64
CA PRO A 175 16.38 -1.65 26.12
C PRO A 175 17.86 -1.28 26.26
N VAL A 176 18.43 -0.71 25.20
CA VAL A 176 19.84 -0.27 25.20
C VAL A 176 20.04 0.94 26.12
N ASN A 177 19.06 1.84 26.15
CA ASN A 177 19.07 3.04 26.97
C ASN A 177 18.53 2.78 28.38
N ASP A 178 19.14 3.43 29.37
CA ASP A 178 18.65 3.42 30.75
C ASP A 178 17.33 4.22 30.84
N PRO A 179 16.39 3.84 31.74
CA PRO A 179 15.14 4.56 31.89
C PRO A 179 15.31 6.06 32.13
N GLY A 180 14.68 6.85 31.27
CA GLY A 180 14.74 8.31 31.27
C GLY A 180 16.10 8.94 30.95
N ASN A 181 17.10 8.15 30.55
CA ASN A 181 18.48 8.59 30.35
C ASN A 181 19.12 7.93 29.11
N PRO A 182 19.03 8.55 27.93
CA PRO A 182 19.58 7.99 26.70
C PRO A 182 21.10 8.06 26.67
N ALA A 183 21.73 6.93 26.34
CA ALA A 183 23.13 6.85 25.92
C ALA A 183 23.25 6.99 24.39
N PHE A 184 22.25 6.49 23.64
CA PHE A 184 22.13 6.55 22.19
C PHE A 184 20.87 7.32 21.83
N ILE A 185 21.01 8.44 21.12
CA ILE A 185 19.89 9.38 20.89
C ILE A 185 18.83 8.84 19.92
N GLU A 186 19.24 8.01 18.98
CA GLU A 186 18.39 7.39 17.95
C GLU A 186 17.59 6.20 18.48
N LEU A 187 18.00 5.63 19.62
CA LEU A 187 17.38 4.43 20.16
C LEU A 187 16.30 4.75 21.19
N TRP A 188 15.27 3.91 21.26
CA TRP A 188 14.18 4.00 22.21
C TRP A 188 14.71 4.02 23.65
N THR A 189 14.07 4.85 24.47
CA THR A 189 14.38 5.01 25.89
C THR A 189 13.11 4.74 26.68
N PRO A 190 13.10 3.76 27.60
CA PRO A 190 11.98 3.56 28.50
C PRO A 190 11.75 4.80 29.34
N GLU A 191 10.53 5.34 29.36
CA GLU A 191 10.24 6.53 30.14
C GLU A 191 9.88 6.23 31.60
N LEU A 192 10.15 7.21 32.46
CA LEU A 192 9.54 7.27 33.79
C LEU A 192 8.10 7.77 33.62
N VAL A 193 7.19 7.34 34.50
CA VAL A 193 5.82 7.86 34.52
C VAL A 193 5.50 8.42 35.90
N PRO A 194 5.18 9.72 36.04
CA PRO A 194 5.29 10.76 35.02
C PRO A 194 6.75 10.98 34.56
N ILE A 195 6.95 11.51 33.36
CA ILE A 195 8.28 11.65 32.71
C ILE A 195 9.30 12.46 33.53
N ASP A 196 8.83 13.40 34.34
CA ASP A 196 9.67 14.26 35.19
C ASP A 196 9.80 13.74 36.63
N ALA A 197 9.39 12.50 36.89
CA ALA A 197 9.54 11.87 38.19
C ALA A 197 11.00 11.87 38.64
N GLN A 198 11.22 12.25 39.89
CA GLN A 198 12.54 12.09 40.50
C GLN A 198 12.81 10.61 40.77
N PRO A 199 14.07 10.13 40.72
CA PRO A 199 14.37 8.71 40.95
C PRO A 199 13.76 8.17 42.25
N GLY A 200 12.95 7.12 42.13
CA GLY A 200 12.18 6.51 43.22
C GLY A 200 10.86 7.21 43.55
N GLN A 201 10.42 8.15 42.71
CA GLN A 201 9.11 8.83 42.81
C GLN A 201 8.23 8.59 41.57
N GLU A 202 8.74 7.86 40.58
CA GLU A 202 7.95 7.36 39.46
C GLU A 202 6.88 6.38 39.92
N ASP A 203 5.68 6.49 39.34
CA ASP A 203 4.59 5.54 39.54
C ASP A 203 4.90 4.21 38.85
N ARG A 204 5.55 4.27 37.67
CA ARG A 204 6.06 3.10 36.94
C ARG A 204 7.22 3.51 36.01
N ILE A 205 7.95 2.48 35.56
CA ILE A 205 8.92 2.56 34.48
C ILE A 205 8.36 1.77 33.31
N GLN A 206 8.47 2.30 32.09
CA GLN A 206 8.03 1.59 30.90
C GLN A 206 8.86 0.33 30.66
N SER A 207 8.21 -0.68 30.09
CA SER A 207 8.83 -1.90 29.59
C SER A 207 8.28 -2.14 28.19
N PHE A 208 9.12 -2.60 27.27
CA PHE A 208 8.69 -2.86 25.91
C PHE A 208 7.52 -3.87 25.92
N LEU A 209 6.39 -3.47 25.37
CA LEU A 209 5.20 -4.32 25.31
C LEU A 209 5.38 -5.39 24.22
N THR A 210 5.36 -6.68 24.62
CA THR A 210 5.47 -7.86 23.73
C THR A 210 6.53 -7.76 22.62
N PRO A 211 7.84 -7.58 22.93
CA PRO A 211 8.87 -7.35 21.91
C PRO A 211 9.11 -8.56 20.97
N HIS A 212 8.62 -9.74 21.34
CA HIS A 212 8.63 -10.94 20.49
C HIS A 212 7.56 -10.95 19.40
N TRP A 213 6.64 -9.98 19.36
CA TRP A 213 5.42 -10.10 18.55
C TRP A 213 5.65 -10.18 17.04
N GLY A 214 6.75 -9.62 16.52
CA GLY A 214 7.13 -9.76 15.12
C GLY A 214 7.49 -11.19 14.69
N ASP A 215 7.71 -12.11 15.65
CA ASP A 215 7.97 -13.53 15.39
C ASP A 215 6.71 -14.41 15.54
N VAL A 216 5.54 -13.80 15.78
CA VAL A 216 4.27 -14.53 15.86
C VAL A 216 3.88 -15.02 14.46
N ILE A 217 3.38 -16.24 14.34
CA ILE A 217 2.91 -16.77 13.06
C ILE A 217 1.72 -15.95 12.57
N SER A 218 1.90 -15.27 11.45
CA SER A 218 0.92 -14.46 10.70
C SER A 218 -0.22 -15.30 10.12
N PHE A 219 -1.22 -14.60 9.59
CA PHE A 219 -2.28 -15.19 8.77
C PHE A 219 -1.86 -15.29 7.30
N SER A 220 -1.32 -14.23 6.69
CA SER A 220 -0.92 -14.19 5.28
C SER A 220 0.58 -14.02 5.06
N LEU A 221 1.27 -13.30 5.94
CA LEU A 221 2.69 -12.93 5.71
C LEU A 221 3.63 -14.15 5.73
N GLU A 222 4.64 -14.18 4.87
CA GLU A 222 5.72 -15.18 4.90
C GLU A 222 6.61 -15.02 6.15
N SER A 223 6.85 -13.78 6.55
CA SER A 223 7.55 -13.39 7.76
C SER A 223 7.10 -12.00 8.21
N GLY A 224 7.31 -11.66 9.49
CA GLY A 224 6.96 -10.34 10.00
C GLY A 224 7.72 -9.19 9.33
N ASP A 225 8.78 -9.47 8.57
CA ASP A 225 9.60 -8.49 7.89
C ASP A 225 9.44 -8.44 6.37
N GLU A 226 8.49 -9.18 5.82
CA GLU A 226 8.19 -9.22 4.39
C GLU A 226 8.03 -7.82 3.79
N PHE A 227 7.29 -6.95 4.47
CA PHE A 227 7.01 -5.57 4.05
C PHE A 227 7.74 -4.53 4.90
N ARG A 228 8.85 -4.88 5.59
CA ARG A 228 9.53 -3.95 6.50
C ARG A 228 9.92 -2.65 5.74
N PRO A 229 9.45 -1.48 6.17
CA PRO A 229 9.81 -0.21 5.53
C PRO A 229 11.30 0.12 5.63
N GLU A 230 11.76 1.06 4.82
CA GLU A 230 13.14 1.56 4.87
C GLU A 230 13.52 2.12 6.26
N ALA A 231 14.83 2.28 6.47
CA ALA A 231 15.32 2.75 7.77
C ALA A 231 14.93 4.22 8.00
N PRO A 232 14.48 4.58 9.22
CA PRO A 232 14.21 5.97 9.55
C PRO A 232 15.51 6.78 9.60
N GLU A 233 15.37 8.10 9.56
CA GLU A 233 16.48 9.04 9.50
C GLU A 233 17.54 8.78 10.59
N PRO A 234 18.84 8.64 10.25
CA PRO A 234 19.90 8.55 11.24
C PRO A 234 20.29 9.94 11.76
N PHE A 235 20.81 10.04 12.96
CA PHE A 235 21.32 11.29 13.55
C PHE A 235 22.59 11.79 12.87
N LEU A 236 23.44 10.90 12.35
CA LEU A 236 24.70 11.26 11.70
C LEU A 236 24.67 10.98 10.19
N LEU A 237 25.20 11.92 9.39
CA LEU A 237 25.46 11.74 7.95
C LEU A 237 26.77 11.00 7.67
N VAL A 238 27.59 10.81 8.70
CA VAL A 238 28.94 10.24 8.61
C VAL A 238 29.18 9.26 9.74
N ASP A 239 30.05 8.28 9.52
CA ASP A 239 30.43 7.32 10.55
C ASP A 239 31.09 8.02 11.75
N GLY A 240 30.54 7.80 12.95
CA GLY A 240 31.08 8.35 14.18
C GLY A 240 30.42 7.81 15.45
N GLU A 241 31.02 8.12 16.59
CA GLU A 241 30.51 7.76 17.92
C GLU A 241 30.03 9.01 18.66
N VAL A 242 28.74 9.04 19.02
CA VAL A 242 28.11 10.12 19.78
C VAL A 242 28.35 9.93 21.27
N ASN A 243 28.82 10.97 21.95
CA ASN A 243 28.87 11.03 23.42
C ASN A 243 27.96 12.16 23.92
N LEU A 244 26.71 11.81 24.25
CA LEU A 244 25.69 12.77 24.70
C LEU A 244 26.09 13.49 26.00
N GLN A 245 26.76 12.80 26.92
CA GLN A 245 27.18 13.40 28.20
C GLN A 245 28.29 14.45 28.01
N ALA A 246 29.23 14.20 27.09
CA ALA A 246 30.30 15.13 26.77
C ALA A 246 29.85 16.21 25.77
N GLY A 247 28.74 15.98 25.05
CA GLY A 247 28.28 16.86 23.96
C GLY A 247 29.24 16.84 22.77
N THR A 248 29.77 15.66 22.43
CA THR A 248 30.81 15.50 21.38
C THR A 248 30.54 14.32 20.47
N ILE A 249 31.05 14.37 19.24
CA ILE A 249 31.06 13.26 18.27
C ILE A 249 32.53 12.93 17.95
N THR A 250 32.87 11.64 17.93
CA THR A 250 34.19 11.16 17.48
C THR A 250 34.07 10.58 16.07
N LEU A 251 34.67 11.20 15.07
CA LEU A 251 34.57 10.78 13.67
C LEU A 251 35.39 9.51 13.41
N ALA A 252 34.82 8.55 12.69
CA ALA A 252 35.48 7.27 12.42
C ALA A 252 36.66 7.41 11.42
N GLU A 253 36.58 8.36 10.50
CA GLU A 253 37.58 8.56 9.44
C GLU A 253 38.98 8.87 10.00
N ASP A 254 39.06 9.79 10.98
CA ASP A 254 40.33 10.31 11.49
C ASP A 254 40.46 10.32 13.03
N GLY A 255 39.40 9.92 13.74
CA GLY A 255 39.35 9.93 15.21
C GLY A 255 39.27 11.33 15.81
N SER A 256 38.97 12.36 15.01
CA SER A 256 38.77 13.72 15.52
C SER A 256 37.52 13.81 16.39
N VAL A 257 37.59 14.66 17.42
CA VAL A 257 36.48 14.90 18.34
C VAL A 257 35.95 16.29 18.09
N VAL A 258 34.68 16.38 17.68
CA VAL A 258 33.97 17.64 17.43
C VAL A 258 32.90 17.86 18.50
N ASN A 259 32.57 19.11 18.80
CA ASN A 259 31.47 19.42 19.70
C ASN A 259 30.15 19.38 18.93
N ILE A 260 29.10 18.83 19.56
CA ILE A 260 27.74 18.91 19.06
C ILE A 260 27.30 20.38 19.09
N SER A 261 26.84 20.89 17.95
CA SER A 261 26.34 22.25 17.80
C SER A 261 25.55 22.41 16.50
N GLN A 262 24.77 23.48 16.38
CA GLN A 262 24.05 23.80 15.14
C GLN A 262 24.97 24.02 13.93
N GLU A 263 26.25 24.38 14.13
CA GLU A 263 27.19 24.64 13.03
C GLU A 263 27.57 23.40 12.22
N ILE A 264 27.31 22.20 12.74
CA ILE A 264 27.66 20.92 12.10
C ILE A 264 26.45 20.15 11.56
N ILE A 265 25.24 20.75 11.63
CA ILE A 265 24.04 20.25 10.94
C ILE A 265 24.23 20.40 9.43
N GLY A 266 23.86 19.38 8.65
CA GLY A 266 24.06 19.33 7.20
C GLY A 266 25.48 18.96 6.77
N THR A 267 26.37 18.66 7.72
CA THR A 267 27.74 18.20 7.42
C THR A 267 28.12 16.95 8.20
N ILE A 268 27.77 16.87 9.48
CA ILE A 268 28.00 15.71 10.34
C ILE A 268 26.68 15.22 10.91
N ILE A 269 25.85 16.15 11.43
CA ILE A 269 24.51 15.84 11.94
C ILE A 269 23.52 15.93 10.77
N ASN A 270 22.66 14.93 10.66
CA ASN A 270 21.61 14.88 9.66
C ASN A 270 20.57 15.98 9.92
N PRO A 271 20.31 16.91 8.98
CA PRO A 271 19.28 17.92 9.13
C PRO A 271 17.87 17.32 9.25
N GLU A 272 17.57 16.24 8.53
CA GLU A 272 16.22 15.64 8.53
C GLU A 272 15.87 15.03 9.89
N PHE A 273 16.85 14.42 10.56
CA PHE A 273 16.67 13.94 11.93
C PHE A 273 16.31 15.05 12.94
N ILE A 274 16.73 16.29 12.69
CA ILE A 274 16.37 17.46 13.51
C ILE A 274 15.00 17.99 13.08
N ALA A 275 14.75 18.07 11.76
CA ALA A 275 13.52 18.58 11.19
C ALA A 275 12.28 17.83 11.70
N GLN A 276 12.31 16.49 11.74
CA GLN A 276 11.21 15.68 12.28
C GLN A 276 10.83 16.05 13.73
N ALA A 277 11.80 16.44 14.55
CA ALA A 277 11.55 16.85 15.93
C ALA A 277 11.00 18.28 16.02
N GLU A 278 11.49 19.17 15.15
CA GLU A 278 10.99 20.55 15.04
C GLU A 278 9.56 20.59 14.52
N GLU A 279 9.20 19.71 13.60
CA GLU A 279 7.84 19.56 13.09
C GLU A 279 6.86 19.18 14.20
N VAL A 280 7.17 18.17 15.02
CA VAL A 280 6.34 17.79 16.17
C VAL A 280 6.17 18.95 17.17
N VAL A 281 7.22 19.75 17.37
CA VAL A 281 7.15 20.96 18.19
C VAL A 281 6.23 22.01 17.56
N GLU A 282 6.31 22.22 16.25
CA GLU A 282 5.45 23.15 15.52
C GLU A 282 3.97 22.73 15.57
N ILE A 283 3.68 21.44 15.39
CA ILE A 283 2.34 20.88 15.53
C ILE A 283 1.81 21.13 16.94
N SER A 284 2.59 20.77 17.97
CA SER A 284 2.24 21.00 19.38
C SER A 284 1.94 22.47 19.68
N ALA A 285 2.68 23.40 19.07
CA ALA A 285 2.49 24.83 19.26
C ALA A 285 1.19 25.36 18.64
N ASN A 286 0.65 24.67 17.63
CA ASN A 286 -0.46 25.14 16.81
C ASN A 286 -1.72 24.27 16.91
N LEU A 287 -1.76 23.28 17.81
CA LEU A 287 -2.90 22.40 18.03
C LEU A 287 -4.23 23.17 18.15
N THR A 288 -5.12 22.89 17.21
CA THR A 288 -6.52 23.36 17.22
C THR A 288 -7.40 22.46 18.10
N ASP A 289 -8.62 22.90 18.41
CA ASP A 289 -9.59 22.08 19.15
C ASP A 289 -9.91 20.77 18.40
N GLU A 290 -10.00 20.82 17.07
CA GLU A 290 -10.26 19.66 16.21
C GLU A 290 -9.07 18.67 16.22
N GLN A 291 -7.85 19.14 15.97
CA GLN A 291 -6.65 18.29 15.99
C GLN A 291 -6.42 17.61 17.34
N LYS A 292 -6.77 18.29 18.44
CA LYS A 292 -6.75 17.71 19.78
C LYS A 292 -7.75 16.57 19.91
N LEU A 293 -8.98 16.76 19.42
CA LEU A 293 -10.01 15.72 19.48
C LEU A 293 -9.67 14.55 18.55
N ILE A 294 -9.06 14.80 17.40
CA ILE A 294 -8.50 13.75 16.53
C ILE A 294 -7.46 12.93 17.31
N ALA A 295 -6.48 13.58 17.95
CA ALA A 295 -5.47 12.89 18.76
C ALA A 295 -6.06 12.10 19.93
N GLU A 296 -7.12 12.61 20.54
CA GLU A 296 -7.80 12.00 21.69
C GLU A 296 -8.68 10.81 21.27
N PHE A 297 -9.46 10.95 20.20
CA PHE A 297 -10.34 9.93 19.65
C PHE A 297 -9.54 8.70 19.24
N TRP A 298 -8.50 8.92 18.42
CA TRP A 298 -7.63 7.86 17.94
C TRP A 298 -6.57 7.42 18.96
N GLU A 299 -6.55 7.90 20.21
CA GLU A 299 -5.55 7.45 21.19
C GLU A 299 -5.70 5.96 21.55
N ASP A 300 -6.96 5.51 21.67
CA ASP A 300 -7.37 4.16 22.04
C ASP A 300 -6.48 3.47 23.10
N PRO A 301 -6.32 4.07 24.30
CA PRO A 301 -5.47 3.53 25.34
C PRO A 301 -6.10 2.31 26.04
N GLY A 302 -5.38 1.71 26.99
CA GLY A 302 -5.94 0.65 27.85
C GLY A 302 -7.23 1.08 28.55
N GLY A 303 -8.26 0.23 28.49
CA GLY A 303 -9.63 0.58 28.87
C GLY A 303 -10.54 0.94 27.70
N THR A 304 -10.01 0.92 26.47
CA THR A 304 -10.75 0.97 25.20
C THR A 304 -10.63 -0.38 24.46
N SER A 305 -11.15 -0.45 23.24
CA SER A 305 -11.01 -1.60 22.34
C SER A 305 -9.63 -1.68 21.66
N PHE A 306 -8.74 -0.71 21.93
CA PHE A 306 -7.48 -0.46 21.20
C PHE A 306 -7.73 -0.11 19.72
N PRO A 307 -6.74 0.47 19.00
CA PRO A 307 -6.91 0.81 17.58
C PRO A 307 -7.47 -0.32 16.71
N PRO A 308 -6.98 -1.58 16.81
CA PRO A 308 -7.57 -2.67 16.03
C PRO A 308 -9.08 -2.84 16.28
N GLY A 309 -9.56 -2.60 17.50
CA GLY A 309 -10.97 -2.74 17.86
C GLY A 309 -11.86 -1.59 17.36
N THR A 310 -11.32 -0.39 17.20
CA THR A 310 -12.03 0.72 16.53
C THR A 310 -12.33 0.35 15.08
N TRP A 311 -11.38 -0.28 14.38
CA TRP A 311 -11.61 -0.82 13.04
C TRP A 311 -12.62 -1.97 13.00
N MET A 312 -12.63 -2.84 14.01
CA MET A 312 -13.72 -3.83 14.15
C MET A 312 -15.10 -3.16 14.30
N THR A 313 -15.17 -2.06 15.06
CA THR A 313 -16.41 -1.27 15.23
C THR A 313 -16.83 -0.58 13.92
N PHE A 314 -15.89 -0.17 13.08
CA PHE A 314 -16.19 0.33 11.74
C PHE A 314 -16.74 -0.79 10.85
N GLY A 315 -16.24 -2.02 10.98
CA GLY A 315 -16.87 -3.21 10.40
C GLY A 315 -18.31 -3.42 10.88
N GLU A 316 -18.59 -3.25 12.17
CA GLU A 316 -19.98 -3.28 12.67
C GLU A 316 -20.86 -2.20 12.04
N PHE A 317 -20.30 -1.02 11.74
CA PHE A 317 -21.04 0.06 11.10
C PHE A 317 -21.35 -0.28 9.65
N VAL A 318 -20.38 -0.81 8.90
CA VAL A 318 -20.57 -1.29 7.52
C VAL A 318 -21.65 -2.37 7.48
N SER A 319 -21.58 -3.35 8.38
CA SER A 319 -22.61 -4.40 8.54
C SER A 319 -24.02 -3.80 8.66
N ALA A 320 -24.20 -2.83 9.55
CA ALA A 320 -25.48 -2.18 9.76
C ALA A 320 -25.91 -1.30 8.58
N ARG A 321 -24.98 -0.50 8.02
CA ARG A 321 -25.20 0.42 6.90
C ARG A 321 -25.70 -0.31 5.65
N ASP A 322 -25.07 -1.45 5.36
CA ASP A 322 -25.27 -2.21 4.12
C ASP A 322 -26.26 -3.38 4.28
N ASP A 323 -26.86 -3.53 5.47
CA ASP A 323 -27.84 -4.59 5.81
C ASP A 323 -27.27 -5.99 5.55
N HIS A 324 -26.02 -6.21 5.98
CA HIS A 324 -25.31 -7.46 5.77
C HIS A 324 -26.05 -8.68 6.34
N THR A 325 -26.00 -9.77 5.58
CA THR A 325 -26.39 -11.09 6.04
C THR A 325 -25.32 -11.68 6.95
N LEU A 326 -25.69 -12.78 7.64
CA LEU A 326 -24.73 -13.60 8.40
C LEU A 326 -23.52 -14.03 7.54
N ASP A 327 -23.78 -14.35 6.28
CA ASP A 327 -22.78 -14.92 5.37
C ASP A 327 -21.82 -13.84 4.87
N GLU A 328 -22.26 -12.60 4.71
CA GLU A 328 -21.36 -11.47 4.37
C GLU A 328 -20.51 -11.08 5.58
N ASP A 329 -21.12 -10.93 6.76
CA ASP A 329 -20.41 -10.49 7.96
C ASP A 329 -19.31 -11.46 8.41
N VAL A 330 -19.55 -12.77 8.36
CA VAL A 330 -18.51 -13.74 8.74
C VAL A 330 -17.28 -13.65 7.83
N GLN A 331 -17.45 -13.30 6.55
CA GLN A 331 -16.35 -13.15 5.61
C GLN A 331 -15.61 -11.82 5.84
N MET A 332 -16.36 -10.72 5.98
CA MET A 332 -15.79 -9.40 6.26
C MET A 332 -14.96 -9.40 7.54
N PHE A 333 -15.53 -9.88 8.65
CA PHE A 333 -14.85 -9.90 9.93
C PHE A 333 -13.69 -10.90 9.98
N PHE A 334 -13.73 -11.96 9.17
CA PHE A 334 -12.61 -12.88 9.00
C PHE A 334 -11.42 -12.19 8.34
N ALA A 335 -11.63 -11.47 7.24
CA ALA A 335 -10.59 -10.68 6.59
C ALA A 335 -10.10 -9.55 7.51
N LEU A 336 -11.02 -8.73 8.03
CA LEU A 336 -10.70 -7.55 8.85
C LEU A 336 -9.96 -7.92 10.14
N GLY A 337 -10.43 -8.94 10.85
CA GLY A 337 -9.81 -9.40 12.09
C GLY A 337 -8.38 -9.90 11.88
N ASN A 338 -8.11 -10.59 10.75
CA ASN A 338 -6.76 -11.02 10.40
C ASN A 338 -5.89 -9.85 9.90
N ALA A 339 -6.46 -8.84 9.26
CA ALA A 339 -5.71 -7.68 8.75
C ALA A 339 -5.13 -6.87 9.89
N VAL A 340 -5.95 -6.56 10.89
CA VAL A 340 -5.47 -5.87 12.09
C VAL A 340 -4.53 -6.75 12.92
N PHE A 341 -4.58 -8.08 12.80
CA PHE A 341 -3.63 -8.96 13.50
C PHE A 341 -2.25 -8.94 12.84
N ASP A 342 -2.17 -9.18 11.54
CA ASP A 342 -0.91 -9.20 10.79
C ASP A 342 -0.26 -7.82 10.75
N ALA A 343 -1.06 -6.74 10.72
CA ALA A 343 -0.57 -5.37 10.87
C ALA A 343 0.20 -5.18 12.19
N GLY A 344 -0.26 -5.85 13.26
CA GLY A 344 0.40 -5.84 14.56
C GLY A 344 1.72 -6.61 14.55
N ILE A 345 1.81 -7.70 13.79
CA ILE A 345 3.04 -8.50 13.63
C ILE A 345 4.09 -7.67 12.87
N ALA A 346 3.75 -7.18 11.69
CA ALA A 346 4.65 -6.42 10.83
C ALA A 346 5.16 -5.14 11.52
N THR A 347 4.25 -4.43 12.22
CA THR A 347 4.62 -3.26 13.01
C THR A 347 5.62 -3.60 14.13
N TRP A 348 5.35 -4.65 14.91
CA TRP A 348 6.22 -4.98 16.05
C TRP A 348 7.56 -5.54 15.62
N GLU A 349 7.62 -6.16 14.44
CA GLU A 349 8.86 -6.51 13.78
C GLU A 349 9.69 -5.25 13.53
N ALA A 350 9.17 -4.28 12.77
CA ALA A 350 9.88 -3.04 12.45
C ALA A 350 10.30 -2.27 13.70
N LYS A 351 9.41 -2.17 14.70
CA LYS A 351 9.69 -1.52 15.99
C LYS A 351 10.86 -2.15 16.72
N ARG A 352 10.95 -3.48 16.74
CA ARG A 352 12.06 -4.15 17.41
C ARG A 352 13.34 -4.06 16.59
N PHE A 353 13.23 -4.16 15.26
CA PHE A 353 14.36 -4.09 14.34
C PHE A 353 15.07 -2.74 14.42
N TYR A 354 14.33 -1.64 14.27
CA TYR A 354 14.89 -0.29 14.29
C TYR A 354 15.09 0.26 15.71
N ASN A 355 14.25 -0.15 16.66
CA ASN A 355 14.29 0.29 18.06
C ASN A 355 14.39 1.82 18.18
N TYR A 356 13.65 2.55 17.34
CA TYR A 356 13.80 4.00 17.12
C TYR A 356 13.24 4.86 18.26
N THR A 357 13.84 6.04 18.46
CA THR A 357 13.53 7.00 19.53
C THR A 357 12.16 7.65 19.39
N ARG A 358 11.54 8.04 20.52
CA ARG A 358 10.23 8.71 20.54
C ARG A 358 10.39 10.24 20.52
N PRO A 359 9.44 11.00 19.94
CA PRO A 359 9.54 12.46 19.84
C PRO A 359 9.75 13.14 21.19
N VAL A 360 8.98 12.75 22.22
CA VAL A 360 9.08 13.34 23.57
C VAL A 360 10.50 13.25 24.14
N ARG A 361 11.19 12.13 23.93
CA ARG A 361 12.57 11.96 24.38
C ARG A 361 13.52 12.75 23.50
N LEU A 362 13.39 12.60 22.19
CA LEU A 362 14.28 13.25 21.23
C LEU A 362 14.27 14.78 21.38
N ILE A 363 13.10 15.40 21.40
CA ILE A 363 12.92 16.86 21.58
C ILE A 363 13.62 17.34 22.86
N ARG A 364 13.43 16.61 23.97
CA ARG A 364 14.06 16.95 25.25
C ARG A 364 15.58 16.86 25.19
N GLU A 365 16.15 15.86 24.51
CA GLU A 365 17.62 15.75 24.36
C GLU A 365 18.20 16.77 23.39
N LEU A 366 17.56 17.00 22.23
CA LEU A 366 17.99 18.03 21.28
C LEU A 366 17.97 19.42 21.93
N GLY A 367 16.98 19.69 22.79
CA GLY A 367 16.90 20.89 23.60
C GLY A 367 18.05 21.06 24.61
N LYS A 368 18.53 19.96 25.22
CA LYS A 368 19.72 20.00 26.10
C LYS A 368 20.99 20.29 25.33
N LEU A 369 21.10 19.73 24.13
CA LEU A 369 22.24 19.92 23.24
C LEU A 369 22.24 21.30 22.56
N GLY A 370 21.11 22.00 22.59
CA GLY A 370 20.94 23.28 21.91
C GLY A 370 20.86 23.15 20.40
N LEU A 371 20.36 22.01 19.92
CA LEU A 371 20.12 21.77 18.50
C LEU A 371 18.78 22.34 18.06
N ILE A 372 17.76 22.33 18.93
CA ILE A 372 16.44 22.93 18.70
C ILE A 372 16.12 24.03 19.70
N GLY A 373 15.25 24.96 19.28
CA GLY A 373 14.77 26.08 20.10
C GLY A 373 15.78 27.24 20.25
N GLU A 374 15.33 28.31 20.90
CA GLU A 374 16.15 29.50 21.12
C GLU A 374 16.59 29.63 22.57
N PHE A 375 17.85 29.99 22.83
CA PHE A 375 18.33 30.16 24.21
C PHE A 375 17.57 31.29 24.93
N ASN A 376 16.81 30.93 25.95
CA ASN A 376 16.04 31.84 26.77
C ASN A 376 16.71 32.06 28.13
N GLN A 377 17.25 33.27 28.34
CA GLN A 377 17.95 33.62 29.57
C GLN A 377 17.07 33.51 30.84
N SER A 378 15.76 33.73 30.74
CA SER A 378 14.86 33.72 31.89
C SER A 378 14.52 32.30 32.35
N LEU A 379 14.43 31.36 31.41
CA LEU A 379 14.18 29.94 31.68
C LEU A 379 15.49 29.17 31.93
N GLY A 380 16.63 29.68 31.44
CA GLY A 380 17.95 29.09 31.68
C GLY A 380 18.33 27.97 30.72
N GLY A 381 17.69 27.88 29.56
CA GLY A 381 17.93 26.85 28.54
C GLY A 381 17.29 27.21 27.20
N TYR A 382 17.30 26.26 26.27
CA TYR A 382 16.67 26.43 24.95
C TYR A 382 15.15 26.27 25.08
N ALA A 383 14.43 27.26 24.60
CA ALA A 383 12.99 27.37 24.71
C ALA A 383 12.32 27.21 23.35
N ILE A 384 11.14 26.60 23.39
CA ILE A 384 10.25 26.33 22.26
C ILE A 384 8.85 26.86 22.58
N GLN A 385 8.00 27.01 21.57
CA GLN A 385 6.55 27.13 21.77
C GLN A 385 5.97 25.73 21.66
N ALA A 386 5.11 25.33 22.59
CA ALA A 386 4.43 24.03 22.57
C ALA A 386 3.20 24.05 23.49
N TRP A 387 2.32 23.07 23.37
CA TRP A 387 1.24 22.85 24.32
C TRP A 387 1.81 22.59 25.72
N ALA A 388 1.37 23.38 26.70
CA ALA A 388 1.96 23.40 28.04
C ALA A 388 1.22 22.55 29.08
N GLY A 389 0.27 21.71 28.65
CA GLY A 389 -0.57 20.89 29.52
C GLY A 389 -2.05 21.27 29.50
N PRO A 390 -2.92 20.49 30.17
CA PRO A 390 -4.36 20.62 30.07
C PRO A 390 -4.89 22.03 30.43
N GLY A 391 -5.57 22.66 29.46
CA GLY A 391 -6.18 23.98 29.60
C GLY A 391 -5.20 25.14 29.68
N LEU A 392 -3.91 24.89 29.44
CA LEU A 392 -2.86 25.90 29.48
C LEU A 392 -2.52 26.48 28.10
N GLY A 393 -2.93 25.79 27.03
CA GLY A 393 -2.66 26.18 25.64
C GLY A 393 -1.16 26.24 25.33
N THR A 394 -0.84 26.91 24.22
CA THR A 394 0.55 27.12 23.80
C THR A 394 1.28 28.10 24.71
N GLN A 395 2.45 27.71 25.21
CA GLN A 395 3.33 28.60 25.97
C GLN A 395 4.79 28.43 25.55
N THR A 396 5.60 29.43 25.92
CA THR A 396 7.05 29.32 25.84
C THR A 396 7.56 28.50 27.02
N ILE A 397 8.02 27.29 26.72
CA ILE A 397 8.57 26.32 27.68
C ILE A 397 10.00 25.95 27.33
N LEU A 398 10.75 25.35 28.25
CA LEU A 398 12.02 24.72 27.88
C LEU A 398 11.72 23.49 27.01
N ALA A 399 12.54 23.24 25.99
CA ALA A 399 12.43 22.01 25.20
C ALA A 399 12.57 20.74 26.07
N THR A 400 13.32 20.83 27.18
CA THR A 400 13.43 19.76 28.19
C THR A 400 12.14 19.47 28.94
N ASP A 401 11.16 20.37 28.87
CA ASP A 401 9.88 20.27 29.56
C ASP A 401 8.75 19.94 28.57
N PHE A 402 9.07 19.56 27.32
CA PHE A 402 8.08 19.21 26.30
C PHE A 402 7.15 18.08 26.79
N LEU A 403 5.85 18.21 26.50
CA LEU A 403 4.80 17.28 26.86
C LEU A 403 4.03 16.87 25.61
N THR A 404 3.61 15.61 25.57
CA THR A 404 2.75 15.06 24.51
C THR A 404 1.29 15.30 24.83
N TYR A 405 0.46 15.44 23.79
CA TYR A 405 -0.99 15.53 23.94
C TYR A 405 -1.57 14.11 24.04
N GLN A 406 -1.47 13.55 25.24
CA GLN A 406 -1.93 12.20 25.61
C GLN A 406 -2.74 12.26 26.90
N THR A 407 -3.36 11.14 27.28
CA THR A 407 -4.11 11.01 28.53
C THR A 407 -3.34 11.63 29.71
N PRO A 408 -3.88 12.68 30.37
CA PRO A 408 -3.19 13.34 31.46
C PRO A 408 -2.82 12.39 32.61
N GLY A 409 -1.54 12.35 32.97
CA GLY A 409 -1.00 11.44 33.98
C GLY A 409 -0.80 9.99 33.49
N GLY A 410 -1.07 9.72 32.22
CA GLY A 410 -0.75 8.48 31.52
C GLY A 410 0.73 8.38 31.14
N ASP A 411 1.02 7.44 30.25
CA ASP A 411 2.34 7.32 29.64
C ASP A 411 2.63 8.53 28.73
N PRO A 412 3.84 9.12 28.76
CA PRO A 412 4.19 10.24 27.88
C PRO A 412 4.29 9.81 26.40
N SER A 413 4.49 8.53 26.14
CA SER A 413 4.42 7.89 24.83
C SER A 413 4.17 6.40 25.05
N PRO A 414 3.62 5.64 24.08
CA PRO A 414 3.43 4.20 24.26
C PRO A 414 4.74 3.46 24.61
N PRO A 415 4.70 2.39 25.42
CA PRO A 415 5.87 1.74 25.98
C PRO A 415 6.52 0.75 24.99
N PHE A 416 6.93 1.27 23.83
CA PHE A 416 7.63 0.56 22.76
C PHE A 416 8.22 1.58 21.77
N ALA A 417 9.17 1.13 20.95
CA ALA A 417 9.86 1.95 19.96
C ALA A 417 8.91 2.68 18.99
N GLU A 418 9.41 3.76 18.41
CA GLU A 418 8.63 4.68 17.58
C GLU A 418 8.31 4.08 16.21
N TYR A 419 9.31 3.65 15.45
CA TYR A 419 9.15 3.39 14.02
C TYR A 419 8.79 1.93 13.68
N VAL A 420 7.76 1.64 12.89
CA VAL A 420 6.71 2.55 12.37
C VAL A 420 5.53 2.69 13.35
N SER A 421 4.63 3.64 13.11
CA SER A 421 3.41 3.83 13.88
C SER A 421 2.44 2.65 13.75
N GLY A 422 2.18 1.96 14.87
CA GLY A 422 1.22 0.86 14.86
C GLY A 422 -0.22 1.29 14.61
N HIS A 423 -0.62 2.49 15.05
CA HIS A 423 -1.97 2.99 14.74
C HIS A 423 -2.13 3.23 13.24
N SER A 424 -1.12 3.81 12.59
CA SER A 424 -1.09 4.04 11.15
C SER A 424 -1.23 2.71 10.41
N THR A 425 -0.46 1.69 10.80
CA THR A 425 -0.54 0.36 10.20
C THR A 425 -1.89 -0.33 10.43
N PHE A 426 -2.41 -0.35 11.66
CA PHE A 426 -3.73 -0.95 11.94
C PHE A 426 -4.83 -0.24 11.14
N SER A 427 -4.74 1.09 11.03
CA SER A 427 -5.78 1.89 10.40
C SER A 427 -5.80 1.73 8.90
N SER A 428 -4.64 1.77 8.28
CA SER A 428 -4.52 1.56 6.85
C SER A 428 -4.88 0.12 6.46
N ALA A 429 -4.49 -0.89 7.25
CA ALA A 429 -4.88 -2.27 6.99
C ALA A 429 -6.40 -2.51 7.14
N GLY A 430 -7.02 -1.90 8.15
CA GLY A 430 -8.47 -1.97 8.34
C GLY A 430 -9.23 -1.25 7.23
N ALA A 431 -8.77 -0.06 6.83
CA ALA A 431 -9.34 0.70 5.73
C ALA A 431 -9.28 -0.08 4.42
N GLU A 432 -8.11 -0.62 4.11
CA GLU A 432 -7.86 -1.34 2.87
C GLU A 432 -8.74 -2.58 2.74
N VAL A 433 -8.87 -3.38 3.81
CA VAL A 433 -9.76 -4.54 3.78
C VAL A 433 -11.23 -4.16 3.67
N LEU A 434 -11.69 -3.09 4.32
CA LEU A 434 -13.07 -2.63 4.16
C LEU A 434 -13.33 -2.10 2.75
N ARG A 435 -12.35 -1.40 2.17
CA ARG A 435 -12.39 -0.91 0.79
C ARG A 435 -12.50 -2.05 -0.21
N LEU A 436 -11.61 -3.04 -0.11
CA LEU A 436 -11.59 -4.22 -0.97
C LEU A 436 -12.85 -5.08 -0.79
N PHE A 437 -13.32 -5.26 0.45
CA PHE A 437 -14.49 -6.09 0.72
C PHE A 437 -15.79 -5.47 0.20
N THR A 438 -15.93 -4.15 0.30
CA THR A 438 -17.14 -3.44 -0.15
C THR A 438 -17.09 -3.03 -1.62
N ASP A 439 -15.97 -3.27 -2.31
CA ASP A 439 -15.70 -2.77 -3.66
C ASP A 439 -15.93 -1.25 -3.77
N SER A 440 -15.59 -0.53 -2.70
CA SER A 440 -15.85 0.91 -2.56
C SER A 440 -15.03 1.51 -1.43
N ASP A 441 -14.53 2.73 -1.62
CA ASP A 441 -13.91 3.49 -0.52
C ASP A 441 -14.96 4.25 0.32
N GLU A 442 -16.25 4.20 -0.02
CA GLU A 442 -17.29 4.93 0.72
C GLU A 442 -17.43 4.44 2.17
N PHE A 443 -17.29 5.34 3.13
CA PHE A 443 -17.53 5.09 4.55
C PHE A 443 -18.76 5.84 5.07
N GLY A 444 -18.74 7.18 4.98
CA GLY A 444 -19.87 8.03 5.36
C GLY A 444 -20.19 8.03 6.86
N ALA A 445 -19.18 7.91 7.72
CA ALA A 445 -19.36 7.88 9.17
C ALA A 445 -18.84 9.16 9.83
N SER A 446 -19.37 9.46 11.03
CA SER A 446 -18.89 10.61 11.80
C SER A 446 -19.13 10.41 13.30
N VAL A 447 -18.35 11.14 14.10
CA VAL A 447 -18.54 11.29 15.55
C VAL A 447 -18.57 12.77 15.91
N THR A 448 -19.34 13.14 16.93
CA THR A 448 -19.49 14.55 17.32
C THR A 448 -19.15 14.74 18.80
N PHE A 449 -18.35 15.77 19.07
CA PHE A 449 -18.00 16.26 20.39
C PHE A 449 -18.69 17.59 20.65
N GLU A 450 -19.45 17.69 21.73
CA GLU A 450 -20.03 18.94 22.21
C GLU A 450 -19.01 19.78 23.00
N PRO A 451 -19.26 21.09 23.18
CA PRO A 451 -18.33 21.96 23.90
C PRO A 451 -17.93 21.44 25.29
N GLY A 452 -16.63 21.26 25.50
CA GLY A 452 -16.03 20.81 26.75
C GLY A 452 -15.98 19.29 26.97
N GLU A 453 -16.28 18.48 25.96
CA GLU A 453 -16.30 17.01 26.05
C GLU A 453 -14.94 16.32 25.89
N SER A 454 -13.84 17.05 25.66
CA SER A 454 -12.49 16.46 25.70
C SER A 454 -12.22 15.82 27.07
N ARG A 455 -11.80 14.56 27.06
CA ARG A 455 -11.28 13.80 28.20
C ARG A 455 -9.96 14.37 28.69
N PHE A 456 -9.11 14.91 27.80
CA PHE A 456 -7.81 15.47 28.18
C PHE A 456 -7.93 16.88 28.75
N GLU A 457 -8.86 17.69 28.24
CA GLU A 457 -9.12 19.06 28.68
C GLU A 457 -10.61 19.32 29.02
N PRO A 458 -11.17 18.63 30.04
CA PRO A 458 -12.61 18.68 30.33
C PRO A 458 -13.13 20.09 30.62
N GLY A 459 -14.22 20.47 29.96
CA GLY A 459 -14.84 21.79 30.08
C GLY A 459 -14.06 22.93 29.42
N VAL A 460 -12.97 22.62 28.69
CA VAL A 460 -12.14 23.60 27.97
C VAL A 460 -12.16 23.32 26.48
N THR A 461 -11.93 22.07 26.08
CA THR A 461 -11.86 21.64 24.68
C THR A 461 -13.02 20.69 24.39
N PRO A 462 -13.71 20.80 23.24
CA PRO A 462 -13.63 21.91 22.29
C PRO A 462 -14.43 23.13 22.81
N GLN A 463 -14.17 24.32 22.27
CA GLN A 463 -14.96 25.53 22.59
C GLN A 463 -16.29 25.60 21.83
N GLN A 464 -16.38 24.90 20.71
CA GLN A 464 -17.57 24.77 19.86
C GLN A 464 -17.76 23.29 19.53
N THR A 465 -18.96 22.91 19.09
CA THR A 465 -19.19 21.55 18.60
C THR A 465 -18.21 21.25 17.47
N VAL A 466 -17.53 20.11 17.54
CA VAL A 466 -16.62 19.58 16.53
C VAL A 466 -17.16 18.22 16.10
N THR A 467 -17.24 17.99 14.79
CA THR A 467 -17.58 16.70 14.20
C THR A 467 -16.35 16.21 13.47
N LEU A 468 -15.93 14.98 13.75
CA LEU A 468 -14.97 14.26 12.91
C LEU A 468 -15.82 13.47 11.92
N ASP A 469 -15.67 13.76 10.64
CA ASP A 469 -16.40 13.12 9.55
C ASP A 469 -15.45 12.54 8.51
N TRP A 470 -15.78 11.33 8.06
CA TRP A 470 -15.00 10.58 7.07
C TRP A 470 -15.95 10.11 5.98
N GLU A 471 -15.80 10.68 4.79
CA GLU A 471 -16.57 10.26 3.62
C GLU A 471 -16.02 8.92 3.12
N THR A 472 -14.71 8.67 3.30
CA THR A 472 -14.07 7.43 2.86
C THR A 472 -13.32 6.66 3.95
N PHE A 473 -13.06 5.37 3.71
CA PHE A 473 -12.25 4.55 4.61
C PHE A 473 -10.79 5.03 4.61
N SER A 474 -10.26 5.40 3.44
CA SER A 474 -8.93 6.01 3.33
C SER A 474 -8.80 7.28 4.15
N GLU A 475 -9.80 8.18 4.14
CA GLU A 475 -9.79 9.39 4.97
C GLU A 475 -9.73 9.06 6.47
N ALA A 476 -10.50 8.07 6.94
CA ALA A 476 -10.44 7.60 8.32
C ALA A 476 -9.09 6.96 8.67
N GLY A 477 -8.52 6.18 7.74
CA GLY A 477 -7.18 5.58 7.85
C GLY A 477 -6.09 6.63 8.00
N ASP A 478 -6.11 7.64 7.14
CA ASP A 478 -5.20 8.78 7.15
C ASP A 478 -5.33 9.62 8.43
N GLU A 479 -6.56 9.86 8.88
CA GLU A 479 -6.78 10.60 10.12
C GLU A 479 -6.25 9.82 11.34
N GLY A 480 -6.47 8.49 11.37
CA GLY A 480 -5.91 7.60 12.38
C GLY A 480 -4.38 7.67 12.44
N GLY A 481 -3.73 7.81 11.29
CA GLY A 481 -2.29 8.04 11.17
C GLY A 481 -1.83 9.41 11.67
N VAL A 482 -2.35 10.49 11.08
CA VAL A 482 -1.94 11.87 11.41
C VAL A 482 -2.26 12.25 12.86
N SER A 483 -3.25 11.60 13.48
CA SER A 483 -3.56 11.75 14.91
C SER A 483 -2.34 11.56 15.81
N ARG A 484 -1.36 10.77 15.37
CA ARG A 484 -0.16 10.45 16.15
C ARG A 484 0.83 11.61 16.20
N LEU A 485 0.88 12.41 15.14
CA LEU A 485 1.63 13.66 15.08
C LEU A 485 0.97 14.71 15.96
N TYR A 486 -0.37 14.81 15.92
CA TYR A 486 -1.13 15.70 16.82
C TYR A 486 -0.96 15.32 18.29
N GLY A 487 -0.88 14.02 18.60
CA GLY A 487 -0.53 13.51 19.93
C GLY A 487 0.93 13.79 20.33
N GLY A 488 1.81 14.10 19.37
CA GLY A 488 3.24 14.35 19.58
C GLY A 488 4.05 13.09 19.93
N ILE A 489 3.61 11.92 19.46
CA ILE A 489 4.18 10.61 19.86
C ILE A 489 4.79 9.80 18.71
N HIS A 490 4.63 10.27 17.47
CA HIS A 490 5.27 9.74 16.26
C HIS A 490 5.81 10.89 15.39
N PHE A 491 6.76 10.57 14.51
CA PHE A 491 7.22 11.45 13.43
C PHE A 491 6.40 11.20 12.15
N GLU A 492 6.50 12.12 11.17
CA GLU A 492 5.80 11.99 9.88
C GLU A 492 6.18 10.69 9.15
N ASP A 493 7.47 10.38 9.03
CA ASP A 493 7.94 9.12 8.44
C ASP A 493 7.38 7.88 9.14
N GLY A 494 7.27 7.93 10.47
CA GLY A 494 6.70 6.83 11.25
C GLY A 494 5.22 6.61 10.94
N ASP A 495 4.49 7.68 10.60
CA ASP A 495 3.09 7.62 10.18
C ASP A 495 2.96 7.16 8.72
N ILE A 496 3.55 7.88 7.76
CA ILE A 496 3.44 7.63 6.32
C ILE A 496 3.88 6.19 5.99
N ASN A 497 5.05 5.77 6.47
CA ASN A 497 5.52 4.40 6.23
C ASN A 497 4.69 3.35 6.96
N GLY A 498 4.07 3.72 8.09
CA GLY A 498 3.11 2.87 8.77
C GLY A 498 1.82 2.67 7.96
N ARG A 499 1.34 3.71 7.27
CA ARG A 499 0.16 3.62 6.40
C ARG A 499 0.43 2.76 5.17
N PHE A 500 1.57 2.94 4.50
CA PHE A 500 1.98 2.07 3.40
C PHE A 500 2.12 0.61 3.85
N LEU A 501 2.80 0.36 4.97
CA LEU A 501 2.88 -0.98 5.55
C LEU A 501 1.50 -1.59 5.80
N GLY A 502 0.55 -0.80 6.29
CA GLY A 502 -0.81 -1.27 6.53
C GLY A 502 -1.57 -1.62 5.24
N GLN A 503 -1.38 -0.87 4.14
CA GLN A 503 -1.99 -1.18 2.84
C GLN A 503 -1.50 -2.52 2.30
N GLU A 504 -0.17 -2.72 2.26
CA GLU A 504 0.44 -3.98 1.80
C GLU A 504 -0.04 -5.18 2.61
N VAL A 505 -0.10 -5.02 3.94
CA VAL A 505 -0.64 -6.07 4.83
C VAL A 505 -2.12 -6.30 4.60
N GLY A 506 -2.91 -5.23 4.41
CA GLY A 506 -4.34 -5.31 4.15
C GLY A 506 -4.64 -6.09 2.86
N LEU A 507 -3.92 -5.79 1.78
CA LEU A 507 -4.00 -6.48 0.50
C LEU A 507 -3.64 -7.97 0.65
N SER A 508 -2.46 -8.27 1.22
CA SER A 508 -1.99 -9.64 1.46
C SER A 508 -3.00 -10.47 2.28
N VAL A 509 -3.58 -9.89 3.32
CA VAL A 509 -4.59 -10.56 4.13
C VAL A 509 -5.90 -10.76 3.36
N PHE A 510 -6.33 -9.78 2.56
CA PHE A 510 -7.54 -9.91 1.76
C PHE A 510 -7.39 -11.05 0.73
N GLU A 511 -6.27 -11.13 0.03
CA GLU A 511 -5.95 -12.22 -0.89
C GLU A 511 -5.96 -13.59 -0.19
N GLN A 512 -5.32 -13.68 0.98
CA GLN A 512 -5.31 -14.91 1.77
C GLN A 512 -6.71 -15.28 2.30
N ALA A 513 -7.55 -14.30 2.63
CA ALA A 513 -8.93 -14.54 3.01
C ALA A 513 -9.74 -15.06 1.80
N GLN A 514 -9.56 -14.45 0.63
CA GLN A 514 -10.18 -14.90 -0.63
C GLN A 514 -9.78 -16.34 -0.96
N PHE A 515 -8.52 -16.72 -0.75
CA PHE A 515 -8.07 -18.11 -0.92
C PHE A 515 -8.91 -19.11 -0.12
N TYR A 516 -9.22 -18.80 1.13
CA TYR A 516 -10.06 -19.67 1.94
C TYR A 516 -11.52 -19.64 1.45
N LEU A 517 -12.03 -18.47 1.07
CA LEU A 517 -13.41 -18.26 0.62
C LEU A 517 -13.73 -18.99 -0.70
N THR A 518 -12.75 -19.11 -1.60
CA THR A 518 -12.90 -19.75 -2.91
C THR A 518 -12.50 -21.21 -2.94
N GLY A 519 -12.26 -21.81 -1.77
CA GLY A 519 -12.01 -23.25 -1.66
C GLY A 519 -10.56 -23.66 -1.88
N GLY A 520 -9.62 -22.74 -1.65
CA GLY A 520 -8.18 -22.97 -1.79
C GLY A 520 -7.66 -22.72 -3.21
N ASP A 521 -8.38 -21.92 -4.01
CA ASP A 521 -7.99 -21.53 -5.36
C ASP A 521 -8.35 -20.06 -5.61
N ILE A 522 -7.34 -19.19 -5.64
CA ILE A 522 -7.51 -17.77 -6.00
C ILE A 522 -7.22 -17.51 -7.47
N ASN A 523 -6.81 -18.54 -8.22
CA ASN A 523 -6.34 -18.29 -9.57
C ASN A 523 -7.53 -17.86 -10.43
N PRO A 524 -7.47 -16.64 -10.98
CA PRO A 524 -8.50 -16.15 -11.87
C PRO A 524 -8.49 -17.03 -13.12
N VAL A 525 -9.65 -17.60 -13.46
CA VAL A 525 -9.80 -18.40 -14.67
C VAL A 525 -10.12 -17.47 -15.81
N LEU A 526 -9.25 -17.48 -16.82
CA LEU A 526 -9.45 -16.71 -18.04
C LEU A 526 -10.26 -17.56 -19.05
N ASP A 527 -11.59 -17.46 -19.02
CA ASP A 527 -12.48 -18.27 -19.87
C ASP A 527 -12.69 -17.61 -21.24
N THR A 528 -12.61 -18.41 -22.31
CA THR A 528 -12.87 -17.95 -23.68
C THR A 528 -14.37 -18.00 -23.96
N ALA A 529 -15.05 -16.85 -23.81
CA ALA A 529 -16.43 -16.74 -24.26
C ALA A 529 -16.47 -16.88 -25.80
N ASN A 530 -17.45 -17.64 -26.32
CA ASN A 530 -17.67 -17.74 -27.77
C ASN A 530 -17.71 -16.33 -28.37
N ASN A 531 -16.92 -16.08 -29.43
CA ASN A 531 -16.78 -14.82 -30.19
C ASN A 531 -15.59 -13.90 -29.83
N GLY A 532 -14.54 -14.38 -29.15
CA GLY A 532 -13.31 -13.60 -28.97
C GLY A 532 -13.37 -12.55 -27.85
N ILE A 533 -14.28 -12.76 -26.90
CA ILE A 533 -14.37 -12.06 -25.62
C ILE A 533 -13.88 -13.03 -24.54
N PHE A 534 -13.16 -12.53 -23.55
CA PHE A 534 -12.54 -13.33 -22.50
C PHE A 534 -13.04 -12.86 -21.15
N SER A 535 -13.52 -13.77 -20.30
CA SER A 535 -14.01 -13.43 -18.97
C SER A 535 -12.93 -13.78 -17.94
N LEU A 536 -12.56 -12.81 -17.11
CA LEU A 536 -11.72 -13.01 -15.94
C LEU A 536 -12.62 -13.44 -14.78
N ASP A 537 -12.83 -14.74 -14.65
CA ASP A 537 -13.62 -15.29 -13.55
C ASP A 537 -12.69 -15.42 -12.33
N GLY A 538 -12.92 -14.64 -11.28
CA GLY A 538 -12.02 -14.59 -10.11
C GLY A 538 -12.62 -13.87 -8.92
N VAL A 539 -11.81 -13.65 -7.88
CA VAL A 539 -12.22 -12.94 -6.65
C VAL A 539 -11.24 -11.84 -6.22
N VAL A 540 -10.09 -11.77 -6.88
CA VAL A 540 -9.07 -10.73 -6.65
C VAL A 540 -8.69 -10.11 -7.99
N ALA A 541 -8.26 -8.85 -7.94
CA ALA A 541 -7.69 -8.19 -9.11
C ALA A 541 -6.55 -9.05 -9.68
N THR A 542 -6.50 -9.14 -10.99
CA THR A 542 -5.65 -10.07 -11.72
C THR A 542 -4.66 -9.32 -12.57
N ASN A 543 -3.42 -9.81 -12.60
CA ASN A 543 -2.44 -9.40 -13.59
C ASN A 543 -2.41 -10.40 -14.74
N LEU A 544 -2.22 -9.91 -15.96
CA LEU A 544 -2.06 -10.72 -17.16
C LEU A 544 -0.63 -10.63 -17.68
N LEU A 545 -0.04 -11.79 -17.96
CA LEU A 545 1.29 -11.93 -18.52
C LEU A 545 1.20 -12.14 -20.04
N PHE A 546 1.83 -11.23 -20.77
CA PHE A 546 1.89 -11.25 -22.23
C PHE A 546 3.30 -11.65 -22.69
N LYS A 547 3.39 -12.64 -23.58
CA LYS A 547 4.65 -13.12 -24.17
C LYS A 547 4.53 -13.22 -25.68
N ILE A 548 5.51 -12.66 -26.39
CA ILE A 548 5.62 -12.87 -27.83
C ILE A 548 6.14 -14.28 -28.10
N ASN A 549 5.32 -15.11 -28.76
CA ASN A 549 5.70 -16.47 -29.15
C ASN A 549 6.43 -16.47 -30.50
N SER A 550 5.87 -15.78 -31.50
CA SER A 550 6.47 -15.65 -32.82
C SER A 550 6.01 -14.38 -33.55
N ILE A 551 6.90 -13.84 -34.36
CA ILE A 551 6.64 -12.74 -35.32
C ILE A 551 7.08 -13.25 -36.70
N GLU A 552 6.16 -13.33 -37.65
CA GLU A 552 6.45 -13.60 -39.08
C GLU A 552 6.00 -12.45 -40.00
N SER A 553 5.29 -11.44 -39.47
CA SER A 553 4.89 -10.22 -40.17
C SER A 553 6.09 -9.41 -40.67
N ASP A 554 5.91 -8.72 -41.81
CA ASP A 554 6.82 -7.67 -42.28
C ASP A 554 6.39 -6.25 -41.87
N GLN A 555 5.34 -6.14 -41.06
CA GLN A 555 4.79 -4.89 -40.51
C GLN A 555 5.17 -4.69 -39.04
N VAL A 556 4.99 -3.45 -38.57
CA VAL A 556 5.09 -3.12 -37.13
C VAL A 556 3.69 -3.02 -36.54
N ASN A 557 3.34 -4.01 -35.72
CA ASN A 557 1.98 -4.17 -35.22
C ASN A 557 1.90 -3.82 -33.73
N GLU A 558 0.99 -2.92 -33.37
CA GLU A 558 0.66 -2.63 -31.96
C GLU A 558 -0.47 -3.53 -31.48
N ILE A 559 -0.32 -4.10 -30.29
CA ILE A 559 -1.37 -4.89 -29.63
C ILE A 559 -1.82 -4.18 -28.36
N GLY A 560 -3.10 -4.24 -28.06
CA GLY A 560 -3.60 -3.87 -26.74
C GLY A 560 -4.84 -4.66 -26.31
N VAL A 561 -5.28 -4.37 -25.09
CA VAL A 561 -6.40 -5.00 -24.40
C VAL A 561 -7.40 -3.92 -23.96
N PHE A 562 -8.69 -4.24 -23.96
CA PHE A 562 -9.73 -3.33 -23.51
C PHE A 562 -10.90 -4.06 -22.86
N THR A 563 -11.63 -3.36 -22.01
CA THR A 563 -12.78 -3.92 -21.29
C THR A 563 -14.09 -3.72 -22.06
N VAL A 564 -14.97 -4.71 -22.01
CA VAL A 564 -16.34 -4.66 -22.56
C VAL A 564 -17.35 -4.88 -21.44
N ASP A 565 -18.55 -4.33 -21.62
CA ASP A 565 -19.58 -4.32 -20.58
C ASP A 565 -20.33 -5.67 -20.49
N ASP A 566 -20.20 -6.54 -21.50
CA ASP A 566 -20.81 -7.86 -21.52
C ASP A 566 -20.08 -8.88 -22.42
N GLN A 567 -20.48 -10.15 -22.31
CA GLN A 567 -19.99 -11.27 -23.12
C GLN A 567 -20.33 -11.18 -24.62
N ASN A 568 -21.11 -10.18 -25.05
CA ASN A 568 -21.35 -9.93 -26.48
C ASN A 568 -20.37 -8.88 -27.04
N GLY A 569 -19.48 -8.35 -26.20
CA GLY A 569 -18.54 -7.30 -26.58
C GLY A 569 -19.19 -5.92 -26.65
N ASN A 570 -20.28 -5.65 -25.94
CA ASN A 570 -20.89 -4.33 -26.00
C ASN A 570 -20.10 -3.30 -25.19
N ILE A 571 -20.06 -2.06 -25.66
CA ILE A 571 -19.53 -0.89 -24.95
C ILE A 571 -20.66 0.14 -24.80
N GLY A 572 -21.23 0.23 -23.61
CA GLY A 572 -22.46 0.97 -23.33
C GLY A 572 -23.62 0.48 -24.19
N ASN A 573 -24.03 1.30 -25.16
CA ASN A 573 -25.07 0.94 -26.13
C ASN A 573 -24.50 0.58 -27.52
N LEU A 574 -23.18 0.49 -27.66
CA LEU A 574 -22.48 0.21 -28.91
C LEU A 574 -22.17 -1.29 -28.98
N ALA A 575 -22.65 -1.94 -30.04
CA ALA A 575 -22.25 -3.31 -30.36
C ALA A 575 -20.95 -3.33 -31.16
N PRO A 576 -20.20 -4.44 -31.18
CA PRO A 576 -19.05 -4.60 -32.07
C PRO A 576 -19.40 -4.20 -33.51
N ASP A 577 -18.44 -3.56 -34.18
CA ASP A 577 -18.54 -3.01 -35.56
C ASP A 577 -19.57 -1.88 -35.77
N SER A 578 -20.24 -1.39 -34.71
CA SER A 578 -21.15 -0.25 -34.83
C SER A 578 -20.41 1.09 -34.93
N ASP A 579 -21.03 2.10 -35.55
CA ASP A 579 -20.47 3.45 -35.66
C ASP A 579 -20.10 3.99 -34.26
N GLY A 580 -18.83 4.32 -34.06
CA GLY A 580 -18.29 4.82 -32.79
C GLY A 580 -17.74 3.76 -31.85
N TYR A 581 -17.92 2.46 -32.15
CA TYR A 581 -17.36 1.38 -31.34
C TYR A 581 -15.83 1.42 -31.28
N LEU A 582 -15.16 1.62 -32.43
CA LEU A 582 -13.69 1.71 -32.50
C LEU A 582 -13.13 2.78 -31.57
N ALA A 583 -13.67 4.00 -31.61
CA ALA A 583 -13.25 5.09 -30.72
C ALA A 583 -13.54 4.78 -29.25
N ALA A 584 -14.67 4.13 -28.96
CA ALA A 584 -15.05 3.77 -27.60
C ALA A 584 -14.17 2.65 -27.02
N ALA A 585 -13.77 1.66 -27.84
CA ALA A 585 -12.88 0.56 -27.48
C ALA A 585 -11.46 1.09 -27.20
N LEU A 586 -10.88 1.84 -28.14
CA LEU A 586 -9.54 2.41 -27.98
C LEU A 586 -9.47 3.47 -26.86
N GLY A 587 -10.58 4.16 -26.57
CA GLY A 587 -10.65 5.13 -25.48
C GLY A 587 -10.62 4.53 -24.07
N ARG A 588 -10.76 3.21 -23.93
CA ARG A 588 -10.70 2.46 -22.66
C ARG A 588 -9.65 1.33 -22.70
N SER A 589 -8.72 1.39 -23.64
CA SER A 589 -7.77 0.33 -23.89
C SER A 589 -6.39 0.63 -23.31
N GLN A 590 -5.72 -0.43 -22.86
CA GLN A 590 -4.33 -0.44 -22.44
C GLN A 590 -3.46 -0.98 -23.58
N THR A 591 -2.35 -0.30 -23.87
CA THR A 591 -1.37 -0.77 -24.86
C THR A 591 -0.47 -1.87 -24.26
N ILE A 592 -0.33 -3.00 -24.95
CA ILE A 592 0.50 -4.14 -24.51
C ILE A 592 1.93 -4.00 -25.03
N PHE A 593 2.15 -3.98 -26.33
CA PHE A 593 3.46 -3.68 -26.95
C PHE A 593 3.30 -3.60 -28.46
N SER A 594 4.34 -3.08 -29.12
CA SER A 594 4.55 -3.16 -30.55
C SER A 594 5.52 -4.29 -30.90
N ALA A 595 5.17 -5.09 -31.89
CA ALA A 595 6.01 -6.13 -32.46
C ALA A 595 6.61 -5.64 -33.78
N ILE A 596 7.96 -5.62 -33.89
CA ILE A 596 8.66 -5.20 -35.11
C ILE A 596 9.13 -6.41 -35.92
N ALA A 597 9.23 -6.24 -37.24
CA ALA A 597 9.57 -7.32 -38.17
C ALA A 597 11.04 -7.78 -38.11
N ASN A 598 11.98 -6.87 -37.84
CA ASN A 598 13.42 -7.16 -37.85
C ASN A 598 14.10 -6.74 -36.53
N SER A 599 14.67 -7.69 -35.81
CA SER A 599 15.42 -7.41 -34.58
C SER A 599 16.91 -7.10 -34.85
N PRO A 600 17.48 -6.09 -34.18
CA PRO A 600 18.92 -5.84 -34.24
C PRO A 600 19.71 -6.97 -33.56
N ASN A 601 20.99 -7.12 -33.93
CA ASN A 601 21.85 -8.14 -33.33
C ASN A 601 21.88 -8.03 -31.80
N GLY A 602 21.62 -9.16 -31.13
CA GLY A 602 21.67 -9.25 -29.67
C GLY A 602 20.35 -8.95 -28.97
N PHE A 603 19.37 -8.38 -29.66
CA PHE A 603 18.01 -8.21 -29.14
C PHE A 603 17.17 -9.45 -29.44
N ASN A 604 16.44 -9.96 -28.44
CA ASN A 604 15.70 -11.21 -28.55
C ASN A 604 14.25 -11.06 -28.08
N TYR A 605 13.31 -11.05 -29.02
CA TYR A 605 11.87 -10.97 -28.73
C TYR A 605 11.34 -12.10 -27.85
N SER A 606 11.98 -13.28 -27.85
CA SER A 606 11.51 -14.39 -27.00
C SER A 606 11.74 -14.14 -25.50
N GLU A 607 12.50 -13.11 -25.15
CA GLU A 607 12.77 -12.71 -23.77
C GLU A 607 11.87 -11.55 -23.32
N ILE A 608 11.06 -10.99 -24.23
CA ILE A 608 10.12 -9.93 -23.91
C ILE A 608 8.87 -10.56 -23.30
N ASN A 609 8.62 -10.18 -22.05
CA ASN A 609 7.34 -10.33 -21.39
C ASN A 609 6.84 -8.96 -20.93
N ARG A 610 5.54 -8.86 -20.73
CA ARG A 610 4.92 -7.72 -20.07
C ARG A 610 3.81 -8.19 -19.16
N VAL A 611 3.83 -7.74 -17.92
CA VAL A 611 2.72 -7.89 -16.99
C VAL A 611 1.90 -6.61 -17.04
N ILE A 612 0.61 -6.72 -17.27
CA ILE A 612 -0.36 -5.61 -17.13
C ILE A 612 -1.30 -5.98 -16.01
N GLY A 613 -1.49 -5.05 -15.07
CA GLY A 613 -2.21 -5.30 -13.84
C GLY A 613 -3.53 -4.55 -13.71
N GLY A 614 -4.21 -4.80 -12.59
CA GLY A 614 -5.42 -4.07 -12.22
C GLY A 614 -6.69 -4.48 -12.95
N PHE A 615 -6.76 -5.72 -13.46
CA PHE A 615 -8.03 -6.24 -14.00
C PHE A 615 -8.91 -6.75 -12.86
N GLU A 616 -10.01 -6.05 -12.61
CA GLU A 616 -10.98 -6.44 -11.59
C GLU A 616 -11.65 -7.80 -11.90
N PRO A 617 -12.08 -8.55 -10.87
CA PRO A 617 -12.90 -9.75 -11.04
C PRO A 617 -14.11 -9.54 -11.96
N ASP A 618 -14.51 -10.60 -12.66
CA ASP A 618 -15.64 -10.65 -13.61
C ASP A 618 -15.51 -9.68 -14.82
N THR A 619 -14.33 -9.09 -15.02
CA THR A 619 -14.07 -8.22 -16.17
C THR A 619 -14.13 -9.02 -17.47
N ASN A 620 -14.82 -8.46 -18.47
CA ASN A 620 -14.81 -9.00 -19.83
C ASN A 620 -13.78 -8.22 -20.66
N LEU A 621 -12.85 -8.96 -21.27
CA LEU A 621 -11.74 -8.45 -22.05
C LEU A 621 -11.90 -8.76 -23.53
N ALA A 622 -11.37 -7.86 -24.34
CA ALA A 622 -11.16 -8.06 -25.77
C ALA A 622 -9.80 -7.46 -26.16
N PHE A 623 -9.25 -7.91 -27.29
CA PHE A 623 -7.94 -7.48 -27.77
C PHE A 623 -8.06 -6.76 -29.10
N TYR A 624 -7.10 -5.91 -29.40
CA TYR A 624 -6.96 -5.27 -30.70
C TYR A 624 -5.53 -5.38 -31.21
N LEU A 625 -5.40 -5.35 -32.53
CA LEU A 625 -4.16 -5.16 -33.27
C LEU A 625 -4.33 -3.95 -34.19
N VAL A 626 -3.38 -3.02 -34.15
CA VAL A 626 -3.24 -1.95 -35.15
C VAL A 626 -2.10 -2.33 -36.08
N ALA A 627 -2.43 -2.58 -37.34
CA ALA A 627 -1.44 -2.99 -38.32
C ALA A 627 -0.68 -1.77 -38.86
N ASN A 628 0.66 -1.86 -38.85
CA ASN A 628 1.57 -0.81 -39.30
C ASN A 628 1.25 0.60 -38.71
N GLY A 629 0.87 0.66 -37.44
CA GLY A 629 0.44 1.89 -36.78
C GLY A 629 0.16 1.71 -35.28
N THR A 630 -0.40 2.75 -34.65
CA THR A 630 -0.77 2.75 -33.23
C THR A 630 -2.17 3.26 -32.96
N LYS A 631 -2.66 2.96 -31.77
CA LYS A 631 -3.89 3.49 -31.20
C LYS A 631 -3.98 5.00 -31.34
N GLU A 632 -2.89 5.73 -31.07
CA GLU A 632 -2.86 7.20 -31.07
C GLU A 632 -3.09 7.74 -32.48
N GLN A 633 -2.40 7.16 -33.47
CA GLN A 633 -2.58 7.53 -34.86
C GLN A 633 -4.03 7.26 -35.32
N VAL A 634 -4.58 6.10 -34.94
CA VAL A 634 -5.98 5.74 -35.24
C VAL A 634 -6.96 6.76 -34.62
N LEU A 635 -6.76 7.13 -33.35
CA LEU A 635 -7.61 8.12 -32.67
C LEU A 635 -7.48 9.53 -33.29
N ALA A 636 -6.26 9.92 -33.67
CA ALA A 636 -6.01 11.18 -34.36
C ALA A 636 -6.72 11.23 -35.72
N ASP A 637 -6.63 10.16 -36.52
CA ASP A 637 -7.28 10.06 -37.83
C ASP A 637 -8.82 10.08 -37.72
N LEU A 638 -9.38 9.38 -36.72
CA LEU A 638 -10.80 9.43 -36.41
C LEU A 638 -11.29 10.85 -36.09
N SER A 639 -10.48 11.66 -35.42
CA SER A 639 -10.80 13.05 -35.08
C SER A 639 -10.74 14.00 -36.28
N ALA A 640 -9.91 13.71 -37.28
CA ALA A 640 -9.66 14.55 -38.46
C ALA A 640 -10.70 14.40 -39.60
N THR A 641 -11.62 13.43 -39.53
CA THR A 641 -12.68 13.15 -40.51
C THR A 641 -12.22 12.76 -41.94
N GLU A 642 -10.94 12.38 -42.13
CA GLU A 642 -10.39 11.92 -43.42
C GLU A 642 -10.22 10.37 -43.47
N GLU A 643 -11.21 9.71 -44.10
CA GLU A 643 -11.23 8.35 -44.70
C GLU A 643 -10.97 7.04 -43.90
N THR A 644 -11.99 6.18 -43.95
CA THR A 644 -12.09 4.79 -44.47
C THR A 644 -10.84 3.98 -44.88
N ASN A 645 -9.98 3.57 -43.95
CA ASN A 645 -9.39 2.21 -43.85
C ASN A 645 -8.40 2.23 -42.68
N LEU A 646 -8.92 2.06 -41.46
CA LEU A 646 -8.09 1.89 -40.28
C LEU A 646 -7.87 0.38 -40.16
N ASP A 647 -6.65 -0.10 -40.41
CA ASP A 647 -6.29 -1.53 -40.36
C ASP A 647 -6.20 -1.98 -38.89
N VAL A 648 -7.35 -1.90 -38.21
CA VAL A 648 -7.54 -2.28 -36.81
C VAL A 648 -8.35 -3.56 -36.77
N PHE A 649 -7.77 -4.58 -36.17
CA PHE A 649 -8.38 -5.90 -36.04
C PHE A 649 -8.72 -6.15 -34.58
N PHE A 650 -9.98 -6.47 -34.30
CA PHE A 650 -10.40 -6.88 -32.95
C PHE A 650 -10.34 -8.40 -32.80
N SER A 651 -10.21 -8.88 -31.56
CA SER A 651 -10.29 -10.31 -31.23
C SER A 651 -11.64 -10.95 -31.62
N THR A 652 -12.67 -10.13 -31.83
CA THR A 652 -14.00 -10.54 -32.30
C THR A 652 -14.09 -10.69 -33.82
N SER A 653 -13.04 -10.32 -34.56
CA SER A 653 -12.99 -10.36 -36.02
C SER A 653 -12.52 -11.72 -36.55
N SER A 654 -12.62 -11.94 -37.88
CA SER A 654 -12.09 -13.15 -38.52
C SER A 654 -10.58 -13.15 -38.76
N ASN A 655 -9.88 -12.10 -38.31
CA ASN A 655 -8.44 -11.89 -38.48
C ASN A 655 -7.60 -12.43 -37.31
N ILE A 656 -8.22 -13.17 -36.39
CA ILE A 656 -7.55 -13.83 -35.28
C ILE A 656 -7.97 -15.30 -35.18
N GLU A 657 -7.01 -16.16 -34.83
CA GLU A 657 -7.25 -17.53 -34.37
C GLU A 657 -6.87 -17.61 -32.88
N ILE A 658 -7.82 -18.01 -32.05
CA ILE A 658 -7.62 -18.22 -30.62
C ILE A 658 -7.47 -19.71 -30.38
N SER A 659 -6.42 -20.10 -29.67
CA SER A 659 -6.19 -21.50 -29.28
C SER A 659 -5.80 -21.60 -27.81
N ASP A 660 -6.49 -22.48 -27.10
CA ASP A 660 -6.21 -22.76 -25.69
C ASP A 660 -4.84 -23.41 -25.55
N LEU A 661 -4.09 -22.98 -24.52
CA LEU A 661 -2.80 -23.59 -24.18
C LEU A 661 -2.95 -24.64 -23.07
N ASP A 662 -3.65 -24.30 -21.97
CA ASP A 662 -4.04 -25.14 -20.80
C ASP A 662 -5.17 -24.41 -20.00
N GLU A 663 -5.46 -24.74 -18.72
CA GLU A 663 -6.52 -24.08 -17.90
C GLU A 663 -6.24 -22.58 -17.60
N ASP A 664 -4.99 -22.11 -17.80
CA ASP A 664 -4.50 -20.81 -17.31
C ASP A 664 -4.08 -19.81 -18.43
N GLY A 665 -4.22 -20.17 -19.72
CA GLY A 665 -3.79 -19.27 -20.80
C GLY A 665 -4.17 -19.68 -22.23
N PHE A 666 -4.04 -18.73 -23.16
CA PHE A 666 -4.35 -18.91 -24.59
C PHE A 666 -3.32 -18.23 -25.51
N ASN A 667 -3.36 -18.59 -26.80
CA ASN A 667 -2.68 -17.84 -27.85
C ASN A 667 -3.65 -16.94 -28.62
N LEU A 668 -3.24 -15.71 -28.87
CA LEU A 668 -3.76 -14.80 -29.87
C LEU A 668 -2.89 -14.89 -31.12
N ALA A 669 -3.37 -15.57 -32.17
CA ALA A 669 -2.66 -15.71 -33.42
C ALA A 669 -3.31 -14.84 -34.49
N TRP A 670 -2.64 -13.76 -34.88
CA TRP A 670 -3.20 -12.76 -35.79
C TRP A 670 -2.79 -12.99 -37.25
N GLU A 671 -3.67 -12.55 -38.14
CA GLU A 671 -3.40 -12.30 -39.56
C GLU A 671 -3.52 -10.80 -39.82
N ASP A 672 -2.45 -10.18 -40.31
CA ASP A 672 -2.36 -8.73 -40.51
C ASP A 672 -2.93 -8.23 -41.86
N GLU A 673 -3.32 -9.14 -42.78
CA GLU A 673 -4.02 -8.80 -44.01
C GLU A 673 -5.54 -9.11 -43.97
N VAL A 674 -6.36 -8.17 -44.45
CA VAL A 674 -7.81 -8.37 -44.60
C VAL A 674 -8.11 -9.53 -45.57
N GLY A 675 -8.57 -10.67 -45.04
CA GLY A 675 -9.01 -11.84 -45.82
C GLY A 675 -7.93 -12.88 -46.11
N GLY A 676 -6.79 -12.81 -45.41
CA GLY A 676 -5.79 -13.89 -45.34
C GLY A 676 -6.30 -15.14 -44.61
N ASN A 677 -5.44 -16.15 -44.45
CA ASN A 677 -5.77 -17.42 -43.78
C ASN A 677 -4.52 -18.05 -43.10
N GLN A 678 -3.53 -17.23 -42.77
CA GLN A 678 -2.24 -17.56 -42.19
C GLN A 678 -2.12 -16.83 -40.85
N PHE A 679 -2.71 -17.41 -39.80
CA PHE A 679 -2.68 -16.86 -38.44
C PHE A 679 -1.33 -17.15 -37.76
N ASN A 680 -0.24 -16.68 -38.35
CA ASN A 680 1.12 -16.84 -37.81
C ASN A 680 1.97 -15.58 -37.92
N ASP A 681 1.38 -14.48 -38.39
CA ASP A 681 2.08 -13.19 -38.57
C ASP A 681 2.52 -12.64 -37.21
N LEU A 682 1.68 -12.80 -36.19
CA LEU A 682 1.99 -12.48 -34.81
C LEU A 682 1.25 -13.43 -33.86
N VAL A 683 1.99 -14.14 -33.01
CA VAL A 683 1.44 -15.04 -32.00
C VAL A 683 1.85 -14.56 -30.63
N VAL A 684 0.86 -14.20 -29.79
CA VAL A 684 1.06 -13.77 -28.41
C VAL A 684 0.38 -14.74 -27.46
N ASN A 685 1.13 -15.20 -26.47
CA ASN A 685 0.62 -15.97 -25.35
C ASN A 685 0.16 -15.01 -24.25
N VAL A 686 -1.04 -15.24 -23.75
CA VAL A 686 -1.64 -14.56 -22.61
C VAL A 686 -1.88 -15.59 -21.51
N ASP A 687 -1.30 -15.35 -20.34
CA ASP A 687 -1.48 -16.17 -19.13
C ASP A 687 -2.03 -15.28 -18.00
N ASN A 688 -2.82 -15.85 -17.09
CA ASN A 688 -2.98 -15.24 -15.77
C ASN A 688 -1.61 -15.25 -15.03
N THR A 689 -1.39 -14.27 -14.15
CA THR A 689 -0.17 -14.26 -13.35
C THR A 689 -0.37 -13.60 -12.00
N VAL A 690 0.40 -14.06 -11.02
CA VAL A 690 0.58 -13.41 -9.71
C VAL A 690 1.86 -12.57 -9.68
N GLU A 691 2.59 -12.48 -10.80
CA GLU A 691 3.75 -11.58 -10.92
C GLU A 691 3.28 -10.13 -10.83
N SER A 692 4.03 -9.30 -10.11
CA SER A 692 3.76 -7.86 -10.01
C SER A 692 4.09 -7.14 -11.33
N VAL A 693 3.47 -5.98 -11.52
CA VAL A 693 3.77 -5.09 -12.66
C VAL A 693 5.21 -4.62 -12.56
N THR A 694 5.90 -4.52 -13.71
CA THR A 694 7.30 -4.10 -13.73
C THR A 694 7.43 -2.64 -13.30
N LEU A 695 8.35 -2.35 -12.37
CA LEU A 695 8.64 -0.99 -11.91
C LEU A 695 8.86 -0.03 -13.10
N GLY A 696 8.29 1.17 -13.02
CA GLY A 696 8.40 2.18 -14.08
C GLY A 696 7.30 2.12 -15.14
N THR A 697 6.45 1.08 -15.16
CA THR A 697 5.56 0.84 -16.31
C THR A 697 4.11 1.32 -16.16
N GLU A 698 3.75 1.94 -15.04
CA GLU A 698 2.37 2.37 -14.73
C GLU A 698 1.76 3.25 -15.84
N LEU A 699 2.53 4.19 -16.39
CA LEU A 699 2.07 5.07 -17.47
C LEU A 699 2.17 4.44 -18.87
N GLN A 700 2.86 3.29 -19.04
CA GLN A 700 3.11 2.67 -20.35
C GLN A 700 1.90 2.01 -20.98
N GLU A 701 0.80 1.94 -20.26
CA GLU A 701 -0.47 1.42 -20.74
C GLU A 701 -1.32 2.51 -21.42
N ASN A 702 -1.01 3.78 -21.14
CA ASN A 702 -1.70 4.95 -21.65
C ASN A 702 -1.22 5.34 -23.06
N GLY A 703 -2.01 6.17 -23.75
CA GLY A 703 -1.59 6.71 -25.04
C GLY A 703 -0.51 7.78 -24.90
N GLN A 704 0.53 7.70 -25.74
CA GLN A 704 1.80 8.44 -25.56
C GLN A 704 2.52 8.10 -24.24
N GLY A 705 2.31 6.86 -23.77
CA GLY A 705 2.81 6.32 -22.53
C GLY A 705 4.27 5.87 -22.60
N GLU A 706 5.09 6.33 -23.55
CA GLU A 706 6.52 6.01 -23.60
C GLU A 706 7.27 6.73 -22.45
N LEU A 707 6.93 6.39 -21.21
CA LEU A 707 7.36 7.02 -19.98
C LEU A 707 7.80 5.95 -18.97
N ILE A 708 8.75 6.31 -18.13
CA ILE A 708 9.17 5.54 -16.96
C ILE A 708 8.68 6.31 -15.74
N ASP A 709 7.70 5.76 -15.04
CA ASP A 709 7.09 6.40 -13.86
C ASP A 709 7.73 5.91 -12.55
N LEU A 710 8.43 6.80 -11.87
CA LEU A 710 9.07 6.53 -10.58
C LEU A 710 8.57 7.50 -9.50
N ARG A 711 7.34 8.03 -9.65
CA ARG A 711 6.78 9.00 -8.70
C ARG A 711 6.65 8.46 -7.30
N ASP A 712 6.30 7.17 -7.18
CA ASP A 712 6.07 6.52 -5.88
C ASP A 712 7.37 5.97 -5.27
N GLU A 713 8.46 5.99 -6.03
CA GLU A 713 9.78 5.60 -5.54
C GLU A 713 10.48 6.77 -4.84
N VAL A 714 11.25 6.48 -3.80
CA VAL A 714 12.02 7.48 -3.05
C VAL A 714 13.52 7.25 -3.28
N GLY A 715 14.31 8.33 -3.30
CA GLY A 715 15.76 8.24 -3.39
C GLY A 715 16.29 8.06 -4.82
N SER A 716 17.39 7.31 -4.96
CA SER A 716 18.11 7.10 -6.22
C SER A 716 18.09 5.61 -6.58
N LEU A 717 17.60 5.27 -7.77
CA LEU A 717 17.43 3.91 -8.24
C LEU A 717 18.52 3.57 -9.26
N ALA A 718 19.30 2.52 -8.98
CA ALA A 718 20.32 2.05 -9.90
C ALA A 718 19.67 1.44 -11.16
N VAL A 719 20.16 1.84 -12.33
CA VAL A 719 19.68 1.35 -13.61
C VAL A 719 20.80 0.81 -14.50
N SER A 720 20.46 -0.22 -15.25
CA SER A 720 21.25 -0.78 -16.34
C SER A 720 20.48 -0.58 -17.64
N VAL A 721 21.08 0.13 -18.59
CA VAL A 721 20.45 0.46 -19.87
C VAL A 721 21.19 -0.23 -21.02
N SER A 722 20.54 -1.22 -21.62
CA SER A 722 21.04 -1.88 -22.84
C SER A 722 20.60 -1.09 -24.07
N VAL A 723 21.55 -0.77 -24.95
CA VAL A 723 21.27 -0.08 -26.21
C VAL A 723 21.72 -0.95 -27.39
N TYR A 724 20.79 -1.21 -28.30
CA TYR A 724 20.99 -1.96 -29.54
C TYR A 724 20.81 -1.02 -30.73
N ARG A 725 21.58 -1.19 -31.80
CA ARG A 725 21.51 -0.32 -32.97
C ARG A 725 21.53 -1.07 -34.30
N GLU A 726 20.57 -0.76 -35.18
CA GLU A 726 20.58 -1.16 -36.60
C GLU A 726 20.56 0.03 -37.59
N ALA A 727 20.70 1.26 -37.13
CA ALA A 727 20.64 2.42 -38.02
C ALA A 727 21.81 2.62 -39.00
N ALA A 728 21.54 3.29 -40.12
CA ALA A 728 22.56 3.91 -40.96
C ALA A 728 23.13 5.21 -40.37
N PHE A 729 22.30 5.98 -39.65
CA PHE A 729 22.68 7.24 -39.01
C PHE A 729 23.36 7.06 -37.66
N ASP A 730 24.26 7.98 -37.31
CA ASP A 730 24.94 7.96 -36.02
C ASP A 730 24.06 8.63 -34.95
N ASN A 731 23.19 7.82 -34.35
CA ASN A 731 22.15 8.31 -33.43
C ASN A 731 22.65 8.43 -32.00
N LEU A 732 22.05 9.37 -31.26
CA LEU A 732 22.16 9.48 -29.81
C LEU A 732 20.77 9.29 -29.20
N VAL A 733 20.65 8.42 -28.19
CA VAL A 733 19.44 8.24 -27.40
C VAL A 733 19.70 8.57 -25.94
N GLY A 734 18.67 8.96 -25.20
CA GLY A 734 18.78 9.22 -23.77
C GLY A 734 17.43 9.34 -23.09
N LEU A 735 17.47 9.69 -21.80
CA LEU A 735 16.28 9.92 -20.98
C LEU A 735 16.26 11.38 -20.49
N TYR A 736 15.07 11.97 -20.35
CA TYR A 736 14.89 13.27 -19.71
C TYR A 736 13.71 13.28 -18.76
N ARG A 737 13.80 14.11 -17.72
CA ARG A 737 12.75 14.23 -16.72
C ARG A 737 11.58 15.05 -17.23
N VAL A 738 10.37 14.53 -17.06
CA VAL A 738 9.10 15.26 -17.21
C VAL A 738 8.47 15.49 -15.83
N ALA A 739 7.69 16.55 -15.74
CA ALA A 739 7.10 17.05 -14.51
C ALA A 739 5.72 16.47 -14.22
N ASP A 740 5.02 15.97 -15.25
CA ASP A 740 3.72 15.33 -15.12
C ASP A 740 3.50 14.27 -16.22
N GLU A 741 2.43 13.48 -16.07
CA GLU A 741 2.00 12.42 -16.99
C GLU A 741 1.65 12.93 -18.41
N ASN A 742 1.40 14.23 -18.57
CA ASN A 742 1.11 14.84 -19.87
C ASN A 742 2.39 15.27 -20.60
N GLY A 743 3.57 14.97 -20.02
CA GLY A 743 4.86 15.27 -20.59
C GLY A 743 5.34 16.68 -20.36
N ALA A 744 4.74 17.48 -19.47
CA ALA A 744 5.22 18.84 -19.29
C ALA A 744 6.66 18.86 -18.75
N VAL A 745 7.49 19.82 -19.17
CA VAL A 745 8.88 19.96 -18.69
C VAL A 745 9.10 21.29 -17.99
N VAL A 746 9.91 21.30 -16.93
CA VAL A 746 10.28 22.54 -16.23
C VAL A 746 11.44 23.20 -16.96
N ASP A 747 11.26 24.46 -17.36
CA ASP A 747 12.34 25.30 -17.87
C ASP A 747 13.36 25.59 -16.75
N PRO A 748 14.61 25.14 -16.84
CA PRO A 748 15.57 25.26 -15.74
C PRO A 748 16.02 26.71 -15.47
N ASP A 749 15.82 27.63 -16.41
CA ASP A 749 16.18 29.03 -16.26
C ASP A 749 15.04 29.87 -15.67
N THR A 750 13.79 29.49 -15.95
CA THR A 750 12.60 30.28 -15.58
C THR A 750 11.66 29.63 -14.58
N ASP A 751 11.82 28.33 -14.33
CA ASP A 751 10.93 27.50 -13.49
C ASP A 751 9.49 27.44 -14.05
N GLU A 752 9.32 27.78 -15.34
CA GLU A 752 8.03 27.70 -16.03
C GLU A 752 7.79 26.28 -16.53
N LEU A 753 6.56 25.79 -16.33
CA LEU A 753 6.11 24.52 -16.89
C LEU A 753 5.75 24.68 -18.37
N ILE A 754 6.37 23.89 -19.25
CA ILE A 754 6.18 23.92 -20.70
C ILE A 754 5.53 22.64 -21.18
N ASN A 755 4.31 22.74 -21.70
CA ASN A 755 3.60 21.59 -22.27
C ASN A 755 4.07 21.27 -23.70
N PRO A 756 4.12 19.98 -24.09
CA PRO A 756 4.50 19.55 -25.44
C PRO A 756 3.40 19.91 -26.43
N THR A 757 3.55 21.05 -27.09
CA THR A 757 2.63 21.51 -28.14
C THR A 757 3.42 22.07 -29.31
N SER A 758 2.84 22.05 -30.51
CA SER A 758 3.50 22.58 -31.70
C SER A 758 3.82 24.08 -31.59
N GLU A 759 3.08 24.84 -30.76
CA GLU A 759 3.36 26.25 -30.47
C GLU A 759 4.60 26.43 -29.58
N ASN A 760 4.84 25.48 -28.66
CA ASN A 760 5.95 25.50 -27.72
C ASN A 760 7.18 24.69 -28.17
N ARG A 761 7.10 23.95 -29.29
CA ARG A 761 8.08 22.97 -29.76
C ARG A 761 9.54 23.32 -29.44
N GLN A 762 10.01 24.48 -29.90
CA GLN A 762 11.39 24.91 -29.70
C GLN A 762 11.77 24.96 -28.21
N ARG A 763 10.97 25.67 -27.41
CA ARG A 763 11.22 25.84 -25.97
C ARG A 763 11.11 24.51 -25.23
N TYR A 764 10.17 23.66 -25.65
CA TYR A 764 9.96 22.36 -25.06
C TYR A 764 11.18 21.46 -25.28
N ILE A 765 11.69 21.35 -26.51
CA ILE A 765 12.88 20.54 -26.82
C ILE A 765 14.11 21.07 -26.08
N GLU A 766 14.30 22.41 -26.01
CA GLU A 766 15.37 23.03 -25.23
C GLU A 766 15.31 22.64 -23.76
N ALA A 767 14.13 22.74 -23.13
CA ALA A 767 13.93 22.36 -21.74
C ALA A 767 14.07 20.85 -21.50
N ALA A 768 13.57 20.02 -22.42
CA ALA A 768 13.70 18.55 -22.35
C ALA A 768 15.19 18.14 -22.35
N LEU A 769 15.97 18.62 -23.32
CA LEU A 769 17.41 18.32 -23.42
C LEU A 769 18.21 18.90 -22.24
N ALA A 770 17.73 20.00 -21.63
CA ALA A 770 18.34 20.56 -20.42
C ALA A 770 18.02 19.76 -19.14
N ASN A 771 16.90 19.02 -19.12
CA ASN A 771 16.50 18.11 -18.03
C ASN A 771 16.90 16.64 -18.31
N ARG A 772 17.79 16.39 -19.27
CA ARG A 772 18.26 15.03 -19.59
C ARG A 772 19.13 14.45 -18.48
N VAL A 773 19.17 13.13 -18.39
CA VAL A 773 20.09 12.39 -17.52
C VAL A 773 21.46 12.32 -18.21
N GLU A 774 22.39 13.20 -17.82
CA GLU A 774 23.65 13.38 -18.56
C GLU A 774 24.55 12.12 -18.61
N GLY A 775 24.45 11.21 -17.63
CA GLY A 775 25.19 9.95 -17.65
C GLY A 775 24.58 8.88 -18.59
N LEU A 776 23.38 9.13 -19.11
CA LEU A 776 22.67 8.29 -20.09
C LEU A 776 22.54 8.97 -21.47
N ASP A 777 23.52 9.78 -21.86
CA ASP A 777 23.70 10.23 -23.26
C ASP A 777 24.37 9.10 -24.07
N MET A 778 23.58 8.25 -24.73
CA MET A 778 24.02 6.95 -25.26
C MET A 778 24.11 6.90 -26.78
N SER A 779 25.27 6.45 -27.29
CA SER A 779 25.50 6.16 -28.72
C SER A 779 26.25 4.84 -28.89
N VAL A 780 25.89 4.08 -29.92
CA VAL A 780 26.43 2.73 -30.19
C VAL A 780 26.82 2.62 -31.67
N SER A 781 27.84 1.81 -31.98
CA SER A 781 28.16 1.53 -33.40
C SER A 781 27.07 0.69 -34.05
N ASN A 782 26.88 0.82 -35.36
CA ASN A 782 25.89 0.01 -36.07
C ASN A 782 26.13 -1.50 -35.86
N GLN A 783 25.08 -2.24 -35.53
CA GLN A 783 25.06 -3.67 -35.24
C GLN A 783 25.82 -4.09 -33.96
N GLU A 784 26.13 -3.15 -33.07
CA GLU A 784 26.69 -3.41 -31.73
C GLU A 784 25.63 -3.24 -30.63
N THR A 785 25.94 -3.77 -29.44
CA THR A 785 25.17 -3.61 -28.21
C THR A 785 26.11 -3.13 -27.10
N ILE A 786 25.67 -2.13 -26.33
CA ILE A 786 26.41 -1.61 -25.16
C ILE A 786 25.43 -1.49 -24.00
N VAL A 787 25.94 -1.77 -22.78
CA VAL A 787 25.21 -1.56 -21.52
C VAL A 787 25.82 -0.35 -20.82
N PHE A 788 24.95 0.55 -20.37
CA PHE A 788 25.27 1.73 -19.57
C PHE A 788 24.72 1.52 -18.16
N GLU A 789 25.39 2.08 -17.16
CA GLU A 789 24.96 2.02 -15.76
C GLU A 789 24.91 3.46 -15.23
N ASP A 790 23.80 3.83 -14.60
CA ASP A 790 23.60 5.14 -13.95
C ASP A 790 22.51 5.01 -12.87
N GLU A 791 22.04 6.14 -12.36
CA GLU A 791 20.92 6.21 -11.43
C GLU A 791 19.80 7.12 -11.94
N LEU A 792 18.55 6.73 -11.70
CA LEU A 792 17.37 7.58 -11.88
C LEU A 792 16.84 7.98 -10.50
N LEU A 793 16.49 9.26 -10.33
CA LEU A 793 15.85 9.73 -9.11
C LEU A 793 14.39 9.28 -9.06
N GLY A 794 13.97 8.75 -7.91
CA GLY A 794 12.57 8.59 -7.53
C GLY A 794 11.86 9.95 -7.40
N GLY A 795 10.54 9.93 -7.22
CA GLY A 795 9.67 11.11 -7.24
C GLY A 795 9.62 11.78 -8.61
N SER A 796 9.97 11.07 -9.69
CA SER A 796 10.15 11.65 -11.04
C SER A 796 9.59 10.75 -12.13
N ILE A 797 9.25 11.34 -13.28
CA ILE A 797 8.91 10.61 -14.52
C ILE A 797 10.01 10.87 -15.56
N TYR A 798 10.40 9.85 -16.31
CA TYR A 798 11.38 9.97 -17.39
C TYR A 798 10.79 9.62 -18.74
N ALA A 799 11.20 10.34 -19.78
CA ALA A 799 10.82 10.10 -21.17
C ALA A 799 12.08 9.83 -22.02
N PRO A 800 12.03 8.91 -22.99
CA PRO A 800 13.11 8.69 -23.94
C PRO A 800 13.18 9.77 -25.01
N PHE A 801 14.34 9.94 -25.62
CA PHE A 801 14.52 10.77 -26.82
C PHE A 801 15.56 10.19 -27.77
N ILE A 802 15.49 10.60 -29.04
CA ILE A 802 16.53 10.33 -30.04
C ILE A 802 16.95 11.62 -30.74
N ILE A 803 18.25 11.75 -31.01
CA ILE A 803 18.85 12.71 -31.94
C ILE A 803 19.38 11.92 -33.13
N ALA A 804 18.74 12.08 -34.29
CA ALA A 804 19.10 11.39 -35.52
C ALA A 804 20.33 12.01 -36.20
N ASP A 805 21.27 11.16 -36.62
CA ASP A 805 22.54 11.52 -37.31
C ASP A 805 23.31 12.67 -36.63
N GLY A 806 23.37 12.67 -35.29
CA GLY A 806 23.79 13.84 -34.52
C GLY A 806 24.16 13.57 -33.07
N ASN A 807 24.65 14.62 -32.42
CA ASN A 807 24.95 14.63 -30.99
C ASN A 807 24.68 16.03 -30.43
N LEU A 808 24.73 16.15 -29.10
CA LEU A 808 24.45 17.38 -28.36
C LEU A 808 25.36 18.57 -28.76
N ASP A 809 26.60 18.31 -29.20
CA ASP A 809 27.55 19.36 -29.60
C ASP A 809 27.24 19.98 -30.98
N ASN A 810 26.44 19.29 -31.81
CA ASN A 810 26.19 19.64 -33.21
C ASN A 810 24.73 20.00 -33.52
N LEU A 811 23.86 20.09 -32.51
CA LEU A 811 22.48 20.57 -32.70
C LEU A 811 22.51 22.05 -33.16
N GLU A 812 22.05 22.31 -34.39
CA GLU A 812 21.73 23.68 -34.82
C GLU A 812 20.46 24.15 -34.07
N ASP A 813 20.17 25.46 -34.03
CA ASP A 813 18.95 26.04 -33.39
C ASP A 813 17.62 25.56 -34.04
N ASP A 814 17.65 24.54 -34.90
CA ASP A 814 16.55 23.97 -35.67
C ASP A 814 16.51 22.45 -35.39
N PHE A 815 15.82 22.06 -34.30
CA PHE A 815 15.77 20.69 -33.75
C PHE A 815 15.02 19.66 -34.63
N GLU A 816 15.19 19.72 -35.95
CA GLU A 816 14.48 18.90 -36.93
C GLU A 816 14.78 17.40 -36.81
N ASN A 817 15.92 17.04 -36.23
CA ASN A 817 16.34 15.64 -36.04
C ASN A 817 16.14 15.13 -34.60
N VAL A 818 15.40 15.86 -33.77
CA VAL A 818 15.12 15.45 -32.39
C VAL A 818 13.69 14.95 -32.31
N TYR A 819 13.54 13.69 -31.88
CA TYR A 819 12.23 13.06 -31.74
C TYR A 819 11.99 12.62 -30.29
N LEU A 820 10.75 12.83 -29.85
CA LEU A 820 10.25 12.63 -28.49
C LEU A 820 8.92 11.85 -28.55
N PRO A 821 8.43 11.26 -27.44
CA PRO A 821 7.16 10.54 -27.38
C PRO A 821 5.94 11.40 -27.78
N PHE A 822 6.07 12.72 -27.59
CA PHE A 822 4.97 13.65 -27.79
C PHE A 822 4.88 14.11 -29.25
N LEU A 823 3.97 13.48 -30.01
CA LEU A 823 3.72 13.72 -31.43
C LEU A 823 3.65 15.21 -31.84
N SER A 824 3.04 16.03 -31.00
CA SER A 824 2.80 17.46 -31.24
C SER A 824 4.09 18.30 -31.36
N VAL A 825 5.22 17.80 -30.82
CA VAL A 825 6.53 18.47 -30.86
C VAL A 825 7.49 17.85 -31.87
N ASN A 826 7.17 16.70 -32.47
CA ASN A 826 7.94 16.16 -33.60
C ASN A 826 7.64 16.99 -34.85
N SER A 827 8.67 17.31 -35.66
CA SER A 827 8.53 18.29 -36.76
C SER A 827 7.62 17.80 -37.89
N ASP A 828 7.55 16.48 -38.08
CA ASP A 828 6.71 15.80 -39.06
C ASP A 828 5.38 15.29 -38.50
N GLN A 829 5.16 15.43 -37.18
CA GLN A 829 4.01 14.87 -36.46
C GLN A 829 3.86 13.36 -36.70
N VAL A 830 4.98 12.66 -36.79
CA VAL A 830 5.05 11.20 -36.81
C VAL A 830 5.53 10.70 -35.46
N ASP A 831 5.04 9.54 -35.08
CA ASP A 831 5.49 8.85 -33.89
C ASP A 831 6.76 8.05 -34.22
N HIS A 832 7.85 8.39 -33.51
CA HIS A 832 9.17 7.84 -33.72
C HIS A 832 9.59 6.87 -32.63
N ILE A 833 8.75 6.64 -31.61
CA ILE A 833 9.08 5.80 -30.46
C ILE A 833 7.97 4.78 -30.26
N ARG A 834 8.35 3.53 -29.98
CA ARG A 834 7.41 2.42 -29.75
C ARG A 834 7.74 1.72 -28.45
N ILE A 835 6.74 1.42 -27.64
CA ILE A 835 6.87 0.45 -26.54
C ILE A 835 7.00 -0.95 -27.14
N LEU A 836 8.16 -1.59 -27.00
CA LEU A 836 8.41 -2.97 -27.43
C LEU A 836 8.21 -3.98 -26.29
N GLY A 837 8.11 -3.52 -25.05
CA GLY A 837 8.00 -4.30 -23.82
C GLY A 837 8.15 -3.39 -22.59
N ALA A 838 8.13 -3.97 -21.38
CA ALA A 838 8.27 -3.22 -20.13
C ALA A 838 9.60 -2.44 -20.08
N ASN A 839 9.53 -1.10 -20.13
CA ASN A 839 10.69 -0.20 -20.22
C ASN A 839 11.62 -0.50 -21.42
N ILE A 840 11.05 -0.99 -22.53
CA ILE A 840 11.77 -1.24 -23.79
C ILE A 840 11.21 -0.34 -24.88
N PHE A 841 12.06 0.52 -25.44
CA PHE A 841 11.69 1.54 -26.43
C PHE A 841 12.43 1.29 -27.75
N GLY A 842 11.68 1.14 -28.85
CA GLY A 842 12.21 1.11 -30.21
C GLY A 842 12.09 2.48 -30.87
N PHE A 843 13.08 2.88 -31.67
CA PHE A 843 13.15 4.20 -32.29
C PHE A 843 13.27 4.10 -33.80
N GLU A 844 12.65 5.05 -34.50
CA GLU A 844 12.78 5.32 -35.94
C GLU A 844 13.53 6.64 -36.15
N ASP A 845 14.60 6.66 -36.95
CA ASP A 845 15.49 7.81 -37.08
C ASP A 845 15.22 8.70 -38.32
N LEU A 846 14.42 8.22 -39.28
CA LEU A 846 14.16 8.93 -40.53
C LEU A 846 12.87 9.75 -40.48
N ALA A 847 12.96 11.01 -40.89
CA ALA A 847 11.80 11.92 -40.97
C ALA A 847 10.65 11.36 -41.85
N GLY A 848 9.42 11.64 -41.44
CA GLY A 848 8.19 11.16 -42.05
C GLY A 848 7.90 9.68 -41.75
N GLY A 849 8.52 9.14 -40.69
CA GLY A 849 8.43 7.73 -40.30
C GLY A 849 9.30 6.78 -41.11
N GLY A 850 10.13 7.26 -42.05
CA GLY A 850 11.19 6.41 -42.60
C GLY A 850 10.77 5.12 -43.29
N ASP A 851 11.47 4.03 -42.92
CA ASP A 851 11.13 2.66 -43.26
C ASP A 851 10.28 1.96 -42.19
N GLN A 852 9.94 2.64 -41.10
CA GLN A 852 8.95 2.26 -40.07
C GLN A 852 9.28 0.95 -39.38
N ASP A 853 10.56 0.61 -39.22
CA ASP A 853 10.96 -0.67 -38.64
C ASP A 853 11.34 -0.58 -37.15
N PHE A 854 11.53 0.65 -36.64
CA PHE A 854 11.80 0.99 -35.24
C PHE A 854 12.96 0.21 -34.60
N ASN A 855 13.89 -0.30 -35.43
CA ASN A 855 15.08 -1.02 -34.98
C ASN A 855 16.35 -0.17 -35.03
N ASP A 856 16.24 1.09 -35.51
CA ASP A 856 17.36 2.00 -35.65
C ASP A 856 18.11 2.13 -34.33
N MET A 857 17.36 2.27 -33.24
CA MET A 857 17.82 2.11 -31.87
C MET A 857 16.78 1.34 -31.06
N ILE A 858 17.22 0.49 -30.14
CA ILE A 858 16.38 -0.09 -29.08
C ILE A 858 17.05 0.18 -27.74
N LEU A 859 16.28 0.69 -26.79
CA LEU A 859 16.69 1.02 -25.42
C LEU A 859 15.90 0.14 -24.44
N GLU A 860 16.58 -0.70 -23.68
CA GLU A 860 16.00 -1.53 -22.61
C GLU A 860 16.53 -1.04 -21.25
N VAL A 861 15.65 -0.54 -20.37
CA VAL A 861 16.00 -0.11 -19.01
C VAL A 861 15.64 -1.19 -18.00
N LYS A 862 16.59 -1.56 -17.14
CA LYS A 862 16.40 -2.48 -16.02
C LYS A 862 16.84 -1.83 -14.71
N PHE A 863 15.97 -1.86 -13.72
CA PHE A 863 16.29 -1.49 -12.34
C PHE A 863 17.06 -2.64 -11.67
N VAL A 864 18.11 -2.32 -10.90
CA VAL A 864 19.13 -3.28 -10.41
C VAL A 864 19.10 -3.45 -8.90
#